data_AF-A0A136JMG7-F1
#
_entry.id   AF-A0A136JMG7-F1
#
_cell.length_a   1.000
_cell.length_b   1.000
_cell.length_c   1.000
_cell.angle_alpha   90.00
_cell.angle_beta   90.00
_cell.angle_gamma   90.00
#
_symmetry.space_group_name_H-M   'P 1'
#
loop_
_entity.id
_entity.type
_entity.pdbx_description
1 polymer ?
#
loop_
_entity_poly.entity_id
_entity_poly.type
_entity_poly.pdbx_seq_one_letter_code
_entity_poly.pdbx_strand_id
1 'polypeptide(L)'
;MNHQPECSRRQLIKALLGLGLVVVARSPTAVFAEGSFESKVDGTAPLLHAPKEPQQWPSWREGLTEWRNQARAALRYDHRRYQEPAQAWVTSSFSSCFLMLYDQTFFDQESGQYHVEAFLRTAMEDFGGFDNLILWHAYPRIGADDRNQFDFYRDMPGGLNGLREVVRQCHRLGVKALIVYKPWDIGTRREATSDVEGLATLVQAIEADGVYLDTMPEAPEHLRAALDGIGPGLVVEGEGVLPLEHIHDHHMSWAQYFEDSEAPGILRNKWLERRHMMHQTARWRRDRSAQLHTAWMNGTGMVVWEVVFGSWVGWSARDRSILRRMLPIQRRFAALFSGEGWTPLVQTEAANIYATLWERQDLRLWTLVNRGDQSVSGLLLKVPAVIGSKYFDLFTGQEMVPDIQDGTALLQGALAPRGIGGFVAGTSTSLGPDFSQFLATQRELYLREASSVEFPTRPVLALGQPTVAILTSQDRLPEMARIPSARFTMRVQLRTRECGFYENEMDHDELYGNFHKPRWFERAVTLPAYAIDVAPVTNAQYAEFLRVARYRPRHTENFLKHWVDGKPPGGKEDHPVVYVSLDDARAYAQWAGKAIPTEEQWQYAAQGPAALKYPWGEVMEPGRCNGGETGTTTSVTAFPNGRSPFGCYDMCGNVWEWTESERTDGRTRFCMVRGGSHYTAQGSHWYMDGGPRPTDFSAKFLLLWPGLDRCATIGFRCAVLLE
;
A
#
# COMPACT_ATOMS: atom_id res chain seq x y z
N MET A 1 36.92 -32.31 -34.10
CA MET A 1 36.04 -33.08 -35.01
C MET A 1 34.60 -32.78 -34.66
N ASN A 2 33.80 -32.54 -35.68
CA ASN A 2 32.42 -32.07 -35.67
C ASN A 2 31.49 -32.88 -34.75
N HIS A 3 30.56 -32.19 -34.07
CA HIS A 3 29.13 -32.30 -34.34
C HIS A 3 28.31 -31.39 -33.39
N GLN A 4 27.49 -30.51 -33.97
CA GLN A 4 26.21 -30.13 -33.35
C GLN A 4 25.29 -31.36 -33.29
N PRO A 5 24.31 -31.38 -32.37
CA PRO A 5 22.96 -31.11 -32.86
C PRO A 5 22.09 -30.24 -31.94
N GLU A 6 21.06 -29.71 -32.60
CA GLU A 6 19.88 -28.99 -32.14
C GLU A 6 19.27 -29.52 -30.83
N CYS A 7 18.84 -28.61 -29.95
CA CYS A 7 17.91 -28.94 -28.87
C CYS A 7 16.65 -28.06 -28.97
N SER A 8 15.52 -28.75 -28.90
CA SER A 8 14.21 -28.28 -29.28
C SER A 8 13.57 -27.26 -28.33
N ARG A 9 12.69 -26.47 -28.93
CA ARG A 9 11.96 -25.29 -28.45
C ARG A 9 10.87 -25.61 -27.40
N ARG A 10 11.14 -26.45 -26.40
CA ARG A 10 10.13 -26.92 -25.41
C ARG A 10 10.50 -26.84 -23.92
N GLN A 11 11.52 -26.07 -23.54
CA GLN A 11 11.86 -25.85 -22.12
C GLN A 11 11.98 -24.38 -21.67
N LEU A 12 11.45 -23.43 -22.45
CA LEU A 12 11.58 -21.99 -22.17
C LEU A 12 10.25 -21.25 -21.88
N ILE A 13 9.21 -21.98 -21.48
CA ILE A 13 7.93 -21.41 -21.03
C ILE A 13 7.55 -22.07 -19.70
N LYS A 14 8.23 -21.70 -18.61
CA LYS A 14 7.80 -22.02 -17.22
C LYS A 14 8.44 -21.12 -16.15
N ALA A 15 8.86 -19.90 -16.53
CA ALA A 15 9.48 -18.93 -15.62
C ALA A 15 8.83 -17.52 -15.69
N LEU A 16 7.57 -17.43 -16.13
CA LEU A 16 6.83 -16.15 -16.23
C LEU A 16 5.51 -16.12 -15.42
N LEU A 17 5.25 -17.13 -14.59
CA LEU A 17 4.09 -17.17 -13.68
C LEU A 17 4.55 -17.72 -12.32
N GLY A 18 5.03 -16.83 -11.46
CA GLY A 18 5.39 -17.13 -10.07
C GLY A 18 4.19 -17.07 -9.13
N LEU A 19 3.18 -17.91 -9.38
CA LEU A 19 2.29 -18.43 -8.34
C LEU A 19 2.94 -19.73 -7.88
N GLY A 20 3.50 -19.75 -6.68
CA GLY A 20 4.12 -20.94 -6.10
C GLY A 20 3.05 -21.98 -5.77
N LEU A 21 3.12 -23.15 -6.42
CA LEU A 21 2.45 -24.35 -5.92
C LEU A 21 3.32 -24.96 -4.82
N VAL A 22 3.02 -24.63 -3.56
CA VAL A 22 3.40 -25.49 -2.43
C VAL A 22 2.47 -26.70 -2.51
N VAL A 23 3.03 -27.87 -2.80
CA VAL A 23 2.30 -29.14 -2.70
C VAL A 23 2.15 -29.46 -1.22
N VAL A 24 1.12 -28.88 -0.60
CA VAL A 24 0.52 -29.46 0.60
C VAL A 24 -0.25 -30.69 0.12
N ALA A 25 0.01 -31.84 0.74
CA ALA A 25 -0.72 -33.06 0.48
C ALA A 25 -2.23 -32.77 0.66
N ARG A 26 -2.94 -32.66 -0.47
CA ARG A 26 -4.38 -32.43 -0.51
C ARG A 26 -5.06 -33.61 0.15
N SER A 27 -5.73 -33.37 1.28
CA SER A 27 -6.92 -34.14 1.62
C SER A 27 -7.91 -34.00 0.45
N PRO A 28 -8.68 -35.04 0.10
CA PRO A 28 -9.38 -35.10 -1.18
C PRO A 28 -10.33 -33.91 -1.32
N THR A 29 -9.96 -32.98 -2.20
CA THR A 29 -10.84 -31.97 -2.77
C THR A 29 -12.07 -32.71 -3.29
N ALA A 30 -13.24 -32.37 -2.78
CA ALA A 30 -14.49 -32.77 -3.40
C ALA A 30 -14.49 -32.19 -4.82
N VAL A 31 -14.11 -33.03 -5.78
CA VAL A 31 -14.30 -32.76 -7.20
C VAL A 31 -15.81 -32.59 -7.37
N PHE A 32 -16.21 -31.39 -7.80
CA PHE A 32 -17.57 -31.10 -8.24
C PHE A 32 -17.99 -32.22 -9.19
N ALA A 33 -18.96 -33.04 -8.78
CA ALA A 33 -19.54 -34.02 -9.68
C ALA A 33 -20.28 -33.23 -10.77
N GLU A 34 -19.84 -33.40 -12.01
CA GLU A 34 -20.53 -32.98 -13.22
C GLU A 34 -21.92 -33.64 -13.27
N GLY A 35 -22.90 -33.03 -12.61
CA GLY A 35 -24.30 -33.15 -12.97
C GLY A 35 -24.57 -32.11 -14.06
N SER A 36 -24.80 -32.57 -15.29
CA SER A 36 -25.07 -31.73 -16.46
C SER A 36 -26.28 -30.80 -16.23
N PHE A 37 -25.98 -29.53 -15.95
CA PHE A 37 -26.92 -28.41 -16.07
C PHE A 37 -26.10 -27.22 -16.60
N GLU A 38 -26.48 -26.69 -17.77
CA GLU A 38 -25.89 -25.46 -18.30
C GLU A 38 -26.39 -24.28 -17.44
N SER A 39 -25.57 -23.84 -16.47
CA SER A 39 -25.87 -22.61 -15.74
C SER A 39 -25.76 -21.42 -16.70
N LYS A 40 -26.75 -20.52 -16.65
CA LYS A 40 -26.77 -19.27 -17.45
C LYS A 40 -25.71 -18.26 -17.00
N VAL A 41 -24.96 -18.55 -15.93
CA VAL A 41 -23.95 -17.68 -15.32
C VAL A 41 -22.70 -18.50 -14.98
N ASP A 42 -21.53 -17.97 -15.31
CA ASP A 42 -20.26 -18.51 -14.83
C ASP A 42 -20.01 -18.10 -13.36
N GLY A 43 -20.28 -19.03 -12.45
CA GLY A 43 -20.06 -18.83 -11.01
C GLY A 43 -18.59 -18.86 -10.56
N THR A 44 -17.64 -19.16 -11.46
CA THR A 44 -16.22 -19.27 -11.12
C THR A 44 -15.53 -17.90 -11.11
N ALA A 45 -16.00 -16.97 -11.94
CA ALA A 45 -15.49 -15.60 -12.00
C ALA A 45 -15.86 -14.80 -10.73
N PRO A 46 -14.94 -13.94 -10.22
CA PRO A 46 -15.22 -13.11 -9.05
C PRO A 46 -16.21 -11.97 -9.33
N LEU A 47 -16.32 -11.58 -10.59
CA LEU A 47 -17.32 -10.67 -11.12
C LEU A 47 -18.14 -11.40 -12.19
N LEU A 48 -19.43 -11.56 -11.94
CA LEU A 48 -20.38 -12.22 -12.82
C LEU A 48 -20.73 -11.25 -13.95
N HIS A 49 -20.13 -11.45 -15.11
CA HIS A 49 -20.31 -10.58 -16.27
C HIS A 49 -21.77 -10.57 -16.75
N ALA A 50 -22.24 -9.38 -17.06
CA ALA A 50 -23.57 -9.16 -17.59
C ALA A 50 -23.58 -9.30 -19.12
N PRO A 51 -24.67 -9.85 -19.70
CA PRO A 51 -24.87 -9.78 -21.14
C PRO A 51 -25.01 -8.33 -21.60
N LYS A 52 -24.49 -8.03 -22.79
CA LYS A 52 -24.56 -6.70 -23.39
C LYS A 52 -26.00 -6.29 -23.73
N GLU A 53 -26.78 -7.22 -24.30
CA GLU A 53 -28.09 -6.93 -24.87
C GLU A 53 -29.18 -6.90 -23.79
N PRO A 54 -29.96 -5.80 -23.66
CA PRO A 54 -30.96 -5.66 -22.60
C PRO A 54 -32.03 -6.74 -22.56
N GLN A 55 -32.35 -7.34 -23.71
CA GLN A 55 -33.34 -8.41 -23.83
C GLN A 55 -32.90 -9.69 -23.09
N GLN A 56 -31.60 -9.86 -22.83
CA GLN A 56 -31.05 -11.02 -22.13
C GLN A 56 -31.05 -10.84 -20.61
N TRP A 57 -31.15 -9.60 -20.10
CA TRP A 57 -31.05 -9.30 -18.67
C TRP A 57 -32.08 -10.01 -17.78
N PRO A 58 -33.37 -10.16 -18.18
CA PRO A 58 -34.33 -10.92 -17.38
C PRO A 58 -33.90 -12.38 -17.16
N SER A 59 -33.54 -13.09 -18.23
CA SER A 59 -33.09 -14.49 -18.17
C SER A 59 -31.78 -14.64 -17.39
N TRP A 60 -30.88 -13.67 -17.51
CA TRP A 60 -29.63 -13.65 -16.75
C TRP A 60 -29.86 -13.43 -15.24
N ARG A 61 -30.80 -12.55 -14.84
CA ARG A 61 -31.19 -12.36 -13.44
C ARG A 61 -31.79 -13.62 -12.81
N GLU A 62 -32.59 -14.37 -13.56
CA GLU A 62 -33.07 -15.69 -13.13
C GLU A 62 -31.88 -16.62 -12.85
N GLY A 63 -30.91 -16.67 -13.77
CA GLY A 63 -29.69 -17.44 -13.62
C GLY A 63 -28.85 -17.04 -12.40
N LEU A 64 -28.72 -15.75 -12.10
CA LEU A 64 -28.07 -15.25 -10.88
C LEU A 64 -28.75 -15.77 -9.61
N THR A 65 -30.07 -15.79 -9.60
CA THR A 65 -30.86 -16.25 -8.44
C THR A 65 -30.74 -17.76 -8.26
N GLU A 66 -30.85 -18.51 -9.35
CA GLU A 66 -30.65 -19.95 -9.35
C GLU A 66 -29.24 -20.33 -8.87
N TRP A 67 -28.21 -19.72 -9.44
CA TRP A 67 -26.82 -19.91 -9.04
C TRP A 67 -26.63 -19.66 -7.54
N ARG A 68 -27.14 -18.54 -7.02
CA ARG A 68 -27.00 -18.17 -5.61
C ARG A 68 -27.64 -19.21 -4.70
N ASN A 69 -28.84 -19.69 -5.03
CA ASN A 69 -29.55 -20.69 -4.24
C ASN A 69 -28.81 -22.02 -4.23
N GLN A 70 -28.30 -22.45 -5.37
CA GLN A 70 -27.50 -23.67 -5.50
C GLN A 70 -26.18 -23.57 -4.71
N ALA A 71 -25.45 -22.46 -4.86
CA ALA A 71 -24.20 -22.22 -4.15
C ALA A 71 -24.41 -22.21 -2.63
N ARG A 72 -25.45 -21.52 -2.13
CA ARG A 72 -25.79 -21.51 -0.70
C ARG A 72 -26.15 -22.90 -0.18
N ALA A 73 -26.92 -23.68 -0.94
CA ALA A 73 -27.27 -25.04 -0.57
C ALA A 73 -26.04 -25.96 -0.51
N ALA A 74 -25.17 -25.89 -1.53
CA ALA A 74 -23.94 -26.68 -1.61
C ALA A 74 -22.98 -26.38 -0.45
N LEU A 75 -22.84 -25.10 -0.09
CA LEU A 75 -21.98 -24.65 1.01
C LEU A 75 -22.58 -24.89 2.40
N ARG A 76 -23.86 -25.30 2.50
CA ARG A 76 -24.62 -25.28 3.76
C ARG A 76 -24.48 -23.94 4.47
N TYR A 77 -24.71 -22.88 3.68
CA TYR A 77 -24.34 -21.51 4.02
C TYR A 77 -24.77 -21.09 5.44
N ASP A 78 -23.78 -20.70 6.24
CA ASP A 78 -23.98 -20.14 7.58
C ASP A 78 -23.80 -18.62 7.55
N HIS A 79 -24.84 -17.89 7.98
CA HIS A 79 -24.83 -16.44 7.99
C HIS A 79 -24.75 -15.81 9.39
N ARG A 80 -24.56 -16.60 10.44
CA ARG A 80 -24.67 -16.14 11.84
C ARG A 80 -23.71 -15.00 12.13
N ARG A 81 -22.47 -15.08 11.63
CA ARG A 81 -21.47 -14.00 11.80
C ARG A 81 -21.88 -12.67 11.17
N TYR A 82 -22.68 -12.67 10.11
CA TYR A 82 -23.22 -11.45 9.51
C TYR A 82 -24.41 -10.86 10.28
N GLN A 83 -24.88 -11.54 11.33
CA GLN A 83 -25.96 -11.06 12.20
C GLN A 83 -25.42 -10.53 13.54
N GLU A 84 -24.11 -10.66 13.79
CA GLU A 84 -23.48 -10.20 15.02
C GLU A 84 -23.57 -8.67 15.14
N PRO A 85 -24.21 -8.13 16.20
CA PRO A 85 -24.38 -6.68 16.35
C PRO A 85 -23.05 -5.91 16.37
N ALA A 86 -22.00 -6.52 16.92
CA ALA A 86 -20.66 -5.92 16.98
C ALA A 86 -20.03 -5.69 15.58
N GLN A 87 -20.52 -6.39 14.55
CA GLN A 87 -20.05 -6.30 13.16
C GLN A 87 -21.01 -5.53 12.24
N ALA A 88 -22.11 -4.98 12.79
CA ALA A 88 -23.13 -4.28 12.00
C ALA A 88 -22.56 -3.11 11.17
N TRP A 89 -21.49 -2.47 11.65
CA TRP A 89 -20.81 -1.37 10.96
C TRP A 89 -20.23 -1.75 9.58
N VAL A 90 -19.94 -3.04 9.34
CA VAL A 90 -19.36 -3.51 8.07
C VAL A 90 -20.27 -3.20 6.89
N THR A 91 -21.59 -3.33 7.07
CA THR A 91 -22.58 -3.08 6.01
C THR A 91 -22.61 -1.63 5.53
N SER A 92 -22.02 -0.72 6.30
CA SER A 92 -21.84 0.70 5.98
C SER A 92 -20.39 1.10 5.75
N SER A 93 -19.46 0.14 5.67
CA SER A 93 -18.02 0.38 5.47
C SER A 93 -17.69 0.57 3.99
N PHE A 94 -18.15 1.65 3.37
CA PHE A 94 -18.00 1.88 1.92
C PHE A 94 -16.66 2.52 1.52
N SER A 95 -15.90 3.06 2.47
CA SER A 95 -14.62 3.71 2.20
C SER A 95 -13.56 3.23 3.17
N SER A 96 -12.59 2.48 2.65
CA SER A 96 -11.39 2.06 3.38
C SER A 96 -10.21 2.88 2.92
N CYS A 97 -9.36 3.36 3.83
CA CYS A 97 -8.09 3.97 3.46
C CYS A 97 -6.94 3.01 3.74
N PHE A 98 -6.15 2.70 2.70
CA PHE A 98 -4.88 2.03 2.90
C PHE A 98 -3.83 3.06 3.33
N LEU A 99 -3.62 3.15 4.64
CA LEU A 99 -2.82 4.21 5.24
C LEU A 99 -1.38 3.74 5.44
N MET A 100 -0.48 4.42 4.73
CA MET A 100 0.94 4.36 5.06
C MET A 100 1.14 5.18 6.34
N LEU A 101 1.49 4.54 7.46
CA LEU A 101 1.63 5.20 8.77
C LEU A 101 2.71 6.28 8.81
N TYR A 102 3.52 6.37 7.77
CA TYR A 102 4.60 7.33 7.57
C TYR A 102 4.29 8.38 6.50
N ASP A 103 3.03 8.47 6.06
CA ASP A 103 2.55 9.59 5.28
C ASP A 103 2.73 10.89 6.09
N GLN A 104 3.46 11.87 5.55
CA GLN A 104 3.79 13.12 6.23
C GLN A 104 2.56 13.97 6.60
N THR A 105 1.39 13.70 6.02
CA THR A 105 0.14 14.36 6.41
C THR A 105 -0.56 13.66 7.59
N PHE A 106 -0.16 12.41 7.87
CA PHE A 106 -0.68 11.61 8.99
C PHE A 106 0.28 11.59 10.17
N PHE A 107 1.59 11.52 9.92
CA PHE A 107 2.63 11.54 10.94
C PHE A 107 3.66 12.62 10.65
N ASP A 108 3.83 13.53 11.60
CA ASP A 108 4.89 14.54 11.52
C ASP A 108 6.16 14.02 12.18
N GLN A 109 7.18 13.87 11.35
CA GLN A 109 8.49 13.37 11.76
C GLN A 109 9.28 14.37 12.61
N GLU A 110 9.01 15.68 12.48
CA GLU A 110 9.71 16.70 13.25
C GLU A 110 9.17 16.77 14.68
N SER A 111 7.85 16.81 14.84
CA SER A 111 7.24 16.80 16.18
C SER A 111 7.22 15.41 16.83
N GLY A 112 7.20 14.35 16.03
CA GLY A 112 7.01 12.97 16.46
C GLY A 112 5.55 12.64 16.79
N GLN A 113 4.58 13.36 16.20
CA GLN A 113 3.16 13.25 16.53
C GLN A 113 2.30 12.76 15.35
N TYR A 114 1.23 12.06 15.69
CA TYR A 114 0.17 11.69 14.75
C TYR A 114 -0.86 12.82 14.62
N HIS A 115 -1.28 13.12 13.39
CA HIS A 115 -2.28 14.11 13.03
C HIS A 115 -3.59 13.48 12.58
N VAL A 116 -4.14 12.56 13.39
CA VAL A 116 -5.32 11.74 13.04
C VAL A 116 -6.53 12.62 12.70
N GLU A 117 -6.87 13.59 13.55
CA GLU A 117 -8.04 14.47 13.33
C GLU A 117 -7.90 15.31 12.05
N ALA A 118 -6.72 15.89 11.83
CA ALA A 118 -6.47 16.71 10.65
C ALA A 118 -6.51 15.87 9.36
N PHE A 119 -5.92 14.68 9.39
CA PHE A 119 -5.94 13.74 8.27
C PHE A 119 -7.38 13.31 7.92
N LEU A 120 -8.17 12.91 8.91
CA LEU A 120 -9.56 12.48 8.70
C LEU A 120 -10.48 13.64 8.27
N ARG A 121 -10.23 14.87 8.74
CA ARG A 121 -10.93 16.06 8.25
C ARG A 121 -10.64 16.31 6.77
N THR A 122 -9.38 16.27 6.35
CA THR A 122 -9.02 16.39 4.94
C THR A 122 -9.67 15.29 4.11
N ALA A 123 -9.69 14.04 4.61
CA ALA A 123 -10.37 12.94 3.94
C ALA A 123 -11.89 13.16 3.81
N MET A 124 -12.53 13.78 4.82
CA MET A 124 -13.93 14.19 4.74
C MET A 124 -14.16 15.20 3.61
N GLU A 125 -13.30 16.21 3.51
CA GLU A 125 -13.38 17.25 2.47
C GLU A 125 -13.11 16.71 1.06
N ASP A 126 -12.17 15.78 0.92
CA ASP A 126 -11.71 15.27 -0.36
C ASP A 126 -12.57 14.13 -0.89
N PHE A 127 -12.88 13.15 -0.04
CA PHE A 127 -13.48 11.87 -0.44
C PHE A 127 -14.84 11.61 0.20
N GLY A 128 -15.28 12.44 1.16
CA GLY A 128 -16.47 12.16 1.97
C GLY A 128 -16.18 11.30 3.20
N GLY A 129 -14.90 11.14 3.57
CA GLY A 129 -14.47 10.50 4.82
C GLY A 129 -14.33 8.98 4.72
N PHE A 130 -13.51 8.41 5.60
CA PHE A 130 -13.25 6.97 5.66
C PHE A 130 -14.11 6.30 6.73
N ASP A 131 -14.53 5.06 6.48
CA ASP A 131 -15.20 4.22 7.47
C ASP A 131 -14.19 3.35 8.23
N ASN A 132 -13.07 3.01 7.59
CA ASN A 132 -11.96 2.33 8.24
C ASN A 132 -10.58 2.73 7.67
N LEU A 133 -9.53 2.53 8.47
CA LEU A 133 -8.13 2.67 8.09
C LEU A 133 -7.42 1.31 8.18
N ILE A 134 -6.65 0.95 7.15
CA ILE A 134 -5.73 -0.19 7.16
C ILE A 134 -4.34 0.35 7.48
N LEU A 135 -3.74 -0.08 8.60
CA LEU A 135 -2.52 0.51 9.15
C LEU A 135 -1.26 -0.20 8.62
N TRP A 136 -0.56 0.41 7.63
CA TRP A 136 0.64 -0.16 7.01
C TRP A 136 1.95 0.53 7.43
N HIS A 137 2.98 -0.26 7.75
CA HIS A 137 4.25 0.25 8.33
C HIS A 137 5.55 -0.39 7.78
N ALA A 138 5.50 -1.58 7.18
CA ALA A 138 6.71 -2.42 7.02
C ALA A 138 7.35 -2.45 5.63
N TYR A 139 6.62 -2.86 4.59
CA TYR A 139 7.18 -2.87 3.23
C TYR A 139 7.14 -1.46 2.64
N PRO A 140 8.20 -1.02 1.92
CA PRO A 140 9.29 -1.82 1.34
C PRO A 140 10.61 -1.87 2.11
N ARG A 141 10.61 -1.50 3.39
CA ARG A 141 11.84 -1.42 4.20
C ARG A 141 12.13 -2.68 5.04
N ILE A 142 11.13 -3.53 5.31
CA ILE A 142 11.32 -4.78 6.04
C ILE A 142 12.36 -5.67 5.35
N GLY A 143 13.24 -6.30 6.13
CA GLY A 143 14.43 -7.00 5.63
C GLY A 143 15.69 -6.13 5.52
N ALA A 144 15.61 -4.84 5.84
CA ALA A 144 16.81 -4.02 6.05
C ALA A 144 17.67 -4.60 7.18
N ASP A 145 17.02 -4.98 8.29
CA ASP A 145 17.58 -5.76 9.39
C ASP A 145 16.61 -6.87 9.79
N ASP A 146 16.94 -7.59 10.86
CA ASP A 146 16.22 -8.79 11.29
C ASP A 146 14.92 -8.50 12.07
N ARG A 147 14.46 -7.24 12.15
CA ARG A 147 13.15 -6.91 12.73
C ARG A 147 12.02 -7.46 11.86
N ASN A 148 11.08 -8.12 12.51
CA ASN A 148 9.90 -8.68 11.85
C ASN A 148 8.73 -7.68 11.80
N GLN A 149 7.63 -8.08 11.15
CA GLN A 149 6.41 -7.27 11.03
C GLN A 149 5.85 -6.79 12.38
N PHE A 150 6.00 -7.56 13.46
CA PHE A 150 5.48 -7.23 14.78
C PHE A 150 6.36 -6.22 15.51
N ASP A 151 7.68 -6.33 15.36
CA ASP A 151 8.63 -5.35 15.88
C ASP A 151 8.34 -3.96 15.33
N PHE A 152 7.95 -3.86 14.06
CA PHE A 152 7.63 -2.57 13.48
C PHE A 152 6.42 -1.90 14.14
N TYR A 153 5.40 -2.64 14.56
CA TYR A 153 4.29 -2.05 15.34
C TYR A 153 4.76 -1.56 16.71
N ARG A 154 5.63 -2.34 17.39
CA ARG A 154 6.19 -1.98 18.70
C ARG A 154 7.13 -0.78 18.61
N ASP A 155 7.83 -0.67 17.50
CA ASP A 155 8.77 0.40 17.14
C ASP A 155 8.07 1.53 16.37
N MET A 156 6.74 1.70 16.44
CA MET A 156 6.10 2.95 16.00
C MET A 156 6.28 4.05 17.08
N PRO A 157 6.13 5.35 16.74
CA PRO A 157 6.13 6.44 17.72
C PRO A 157 5.17 6.20 18.90
N GLY A 158 5.70 6.23 20.12
CA GLY A 158 4.94 5.90 21.34
C GLY A 158 4.62 4.41 21.52
N GLY A 159 5.16 3.55 20.66
CA GLY A 159 4.94 2.10 20.63
C GLY A 159 3.47 1.71 20.50
N LEU A 160 3.12 0.56 21.07
CA LEU A 160 1.73 0.06 21.03
C LEU A 160 0.74 0.99 21.74
N ASN A 161 1.17 1.76 22.74
CA ASN A 161 0.32 2.75 23.40
C ASN A 161 0.02 3.94 22.49
N GLY A 162 1.01 4.41 21.71
CA GLY A 162 0.82 5.45 20.70
C GLY A 162 -0.17 5.01 19.63
N LEU A 163 0.00 3.78 19.12
CA LEU A 163 -0.94 3.20 18.15
C LEU A 163 -2.34 2.98 18.73
N ARG A 164 -2.45 2.54 20.00
CA ARG A 164 -3.76 2.46 20.69
C ARG A 164 -4.45 3.82 20.74
N GLU A 165 -3.71 4.89 21.03
CA GLU A 165 -4.30 6.23 21.03
C GLU A 165 -4.71 6.70 19.63
N VAL A 166 -3.98 6.33 18.58
CA VAL A 166 -4.40 6.54 17.18
C VAL A 166 -5.74 5.83 16.91
N VAL A 167 -5.86 4.55 17.29
CA VAL A 167 -7.10 3.77 17.11
C VAL A 167 -8.26 4.40 17.89
N ARG A 168 -8.04 4.81 19.14
CA ARG A 168 -9.06 5.50 19.96
C ARG A 168 -9.47 6.86 19.39
N GLN A 169 -8.54 7.62 18.80
CA GLN A 169 -8.88 8.84 18.05
C GLN A 169 -9.79 8.53 16.86
N CYS A 170 -9.47 7.47 16.10
CA CYS A 170 -10.33 7.01 15.01
C CYS A 170 -11.74 6.66 15.52
N HIS A 171 -11.84 5.91 16.62
CA HIS A 171 -13.13 5.54 17.22
C HIS A 171 -13.95 6.75 17.67
N ARG A 172 -13.32 7.78 18.28
CA ARG A 172 -14.00 9.03 18.66
C ARG A 172 -14.58 9.77 17.45
N LEU A 173 -13.98 9.58 16.28
CA LEU A 173 -14.40 10.17 15.01
C LEU A 173 -15.28 9.22 14.17
N GLY A 174 -15.65 8.05 14.71
CA GLY A 174 -16.51 7.07 14.03
C GLY A 174 -15.81 6.21 12.97
N VAL A 175 -14.47 6.17 12.97
CA VAL A 175 -13.66 5.41 12.01
C VAL A 175 -13.06 4.17 12.67
N LYS A 176 -13.08 3.03 11.97
CA LYS A 176 -12.47 1.77 12.44
C LYS A 176 -11.01 1.63 12.03
N ALA A 177 -10.27 0.74 12.68
CA ALA A 177 -8.86 0.50 12.35
C ALA A 177 -8.56 -1.00 12.22
N LEU A 178 -7.91 -1.37 11.11
CA LEU A 178 -7.47 -2.72 10.80
C LEU A 178 -5.95 -2.81 10.86
N ILE A 179 -5.45 -3.83 11.56
CA ILE A 179 -4.04 -4.18 11.57
C ILE A 179 -3.72 -5.07 10.38
N VAL A 180 -2.52 -4.96 9.81
CA VAL A 180 -2.11 -5.77 8.68
C VAL A 180 -1.28 -6.98 9.13
N TYR A 181 -1.63 -8.16 8.63
CA TYR A 181 -0.83 -9.38 8.72
C TYR A 181 -0.11 -9.69 7.41
N LYS A 182 1.18 -10.05 7.49
CA LYS A 182 2.05 -10.35 6.34
C LYS A 182 2.55 -11.79 6.42
N PRO A 183 1.90 -12.74 5.73
CA PRO A 183 2.27 -14.15 5.80
C PRO A 183 3.63 -14.45 5.16
N TRP A 184 4.10 -13.58 4.27
CA TRP A 184 5.37 -13.73 3.58
C TRP A 184 6.57 -13.30 4.43
N ASP A 185 6.36 -12.72 5.61
CA ASP A 185 7.42 -12.36 6.54
C ASP A 185 7.93 -13.58 7.34
N ILE A 186 8.60 -14.48 6.63
CA ILE A 186 9.13 -15.76 7.15
C ILE A 186 10.66 -15.77 7.33
N GLY A 187 11.32 -14.69 6.93
CA GLY A 187 12.77 -14.59 6.73
C GLY A 187 13.49 -13.65 7.68
N THR A 188 12.72 -12.85 8.43
CA THR A 188 13.19 -12.05 9.56
C THR A 188 13.12 -12.87 10.85
N ARG A 189 13.54 -12.28 11.97
CA ARG A 189 13.51 -12.92 13.29
C ARG A 189 12.12 -13.45 13.62
N ARG A 190 12.03 -14.74 13.94
CA ARG A 190 10.80 -15.35 14.43
C ARG A 190 10.57 -15.01 15.90
N GLU A 191 9.32 -14.74 16.26
CA GLU A 191 8.93 -14.55 17.66
C GLU A 191 9.02 -15.86 18.44
N ALA A 192 9.05 -15.76 19.77
CA ALA A 192 8.95 -16.93 20.64
C ALA A 192 7.55 -17.59 20.59
N THR A 193 6.54 -16.83 20.17
CA THR A 193 5.16 -17.29 19.94
C THR A 193 4.89 -17.49 18.45
N SER A 194 3.79 -18.16 18.11
CA SER A 194 3.32 -18.21 16.73
C SER A 194 2.92 -16.82 16.21
N ASP A 195 2.89 -16.65 14.89
CA ASP A 195 2.45 -15.39 14.26
C ASP A 195 1.00 -15.07 14.60
N VAL A 196 0.16 -16.10 14.73
CA VAL A 196 -1.24 -15.95 15.11
C VAL A 196 -1.37 -15.42 16.54
N GLU A 197 -0.61 -15.96 17.49
CA GLU A 197 -0.59 -15.45 18.87
C GLU A 197 0.00 -14.04 18.95
N GLY A 198 1.07 -13.77 18.19
CA GLY A 198 1.69 -12.46 18.11
C GLY A 198 0.73 -11.40 17.55
N LEU A 199 0.03 -11.73 16.46
CA LEU A 199 -0.98 -10.88 15.84
C LEU A 199 -2.18 -10.66 16.78
N ALA A 200 -2.70 -11.72 17.41
CA ALA A 200 -3.78 -11.61 18.38
C ALA A 200 -3.42 -10.69 19.55
N THR A 201 -2.18 -10.82 20.05
CA THR A 201 -1.64 -9.94 21.09
C THR A 201 -1.62 -8.49 20.63
N LEU A 202 -1.21 -8.21 19.39
CA LEU A 202 -1.20 -6.84 18.85
C LEU A 202 -2.59 -6.27 18.65
N VAL A 203 -3.52 -7.05 18.08
CA VAL A 203 -4.93 -6.65 17.92
C VAL A 203 -5.50 -6.19 19.25
N GLN A 204 -5.32 -6.99 20.31
CA GLN A 204 -5.76 -6.63 21.66
C GLN A 204 -4.98 -5.42 22.20
N ALA A 205 -3.68 -5.36 21.97
CA ALA A 205 -2.83 -4.30 22.50
C ALA A 205 -3.14 -2.92 21.90
N ILE A 206 -3.58 -2.81 20.65
CA ILE A 206 -3.94 -1.52 20.05
C ILE A 206 -5.45 -1.29 19.95
N GLU A 207 -6.26 -2.25 20.41
CA GLU A 207 -7.72 -2.22 20.33
C GLU A 207 -8.24 -2.14 18.88
N ALA A 208 -7.56 -2.83 17.95
CA ALA A 208 -7.95 -2.86 16.53
C ALA A 208 -9.32 -3.53 16.34
N ASP A 209 -10.07 -3.10 15.32
CA ASP A 209 -11.39 -3.63 14.98
C ASP A 209 -11.33 -4.89 14.11
N GLY A 210 -10.14 -5.22 13.59
CA GLY A 210 -9.95 -6.39 12.74
C GLY A 210 -8.57 -6.48 12.11
N VAL A 211 -8.43 -7.45 11.21
CA VAL A 211 -7.18 -7.78 10.52
C VAL A 211 -7.39 -7.70 9.00
N TYR A 212 -6.50 -7.00 8.32
CA TYR A 212 -6.31 -7.10 6.87
C TYR A 212 -5.21 -8.12 6.54
N LEU A 213 -5.48 -9.01 5.59
CA LEU A 213 -4.59 -10.10 5.20
C LEU A 213 -3.85 -9.75 3.91
N ASP A 214 -2.59 -9.33 4.05
CA ASP A 214 -1.74 -9.01 2.90
C ASP A 214 -1.40 -10.28 2.12
N THR A 215 -1.55 -10.25 0.79
CA THR A 215 -1.31 -11.35 -0.16
C THR A 215 -2.16 -12.61 0.06
N MET A 216 -3.19 -12.53 0.90
CA MET A 216 -4.04 -13.66 1.27
C MET A 216 -5.51 -13.31 1.07
N PRO A 217 -6.27 -14.12 0.32
CA PRO A 217 -7.70 -13.89 0.16
C PRO A 217 -8.51 -14.32 1.39
N GLU A 218 -7.94 -15.17 2.25
CA GLU A 218 -8.63 -15.79 3.38
C GLU A 218 -7.67 -16.07 4.55
N ALA A 219 -8.20 -16.04 5.77
CA ALA A 219 -7.53 -16.41 7.00
C ALA A 219 -7.57 -17.93 7.17
N PRO A 220 -6.48 -18.55 7.66
CA PRO A 220 -6.54 -19.94 8.08
C PRO A 220 -7.41 -20.08 9.33
N GLU A 221 -8.04 -21.24 9.51
CA GLU A 221 -9.01 -21.50 10.59
C GLU A 221 -8.48 -21.14 11.98
N HIS A 222 -7.22 -21.45 12.27
CA HIS A 222 -6.60 -21.16 13.57
C HIS A 222 -6.39 -19.66 13.81
N LEU A 223 -6.17 -18.85 12.75
CA LEU A 223 -6.14 -17.39 12.88
C LEU A 223 -7.53 -16.87 13.21
N ARG A 224 -8.57 -17.32 12.49
CA ARG A 224 -9.95 -16.94 12.77
C ARG A 224 -10.35 -17.28 14.20
N ALA A 225 -10.01 -18.49 14.66
CA ALA A 225 -10.28 -18.94 16.03
C ALA A 225 -9.55 -18.10 17.09
N ALA A 226 -8.29 -17.71 16.84
CA ALA A 226 -7.55 -16.85 17.75
C ALA A 226 -8.18 -15.46 17.89
N LEU A 227 -8.64 -14.86 16.79
CA LEU A 227 -9.36 -13.59 16.83
C LEU A 227 -10.69 -13.72 17.57
N ASP A 228 -11.45 -14.79 17.35
CA ASP A 228 -12.69 -15.05 18.10
C ASP A 228 -12.44 -15.20 19.61
N GLY A 229 -11.28 -15.73 20.00
CA GLY A 229 -10.87 -15.87 21.40
C GLY A 229 -10.57 -14.54 22.10
N ILE A 230 -10.28 -13.46 21.37
CA ILE A 230 -10.08 -12.11 21.94
C ILE A 230 -11.43 -11.51 22.34
N GLY A 231 -12.42 -11.62 21.46
CA GLY A 231 -13.76 -11.11 21.68
C GLY A 231 -14.62 -11.07 20.42
N PRO A 232 -15.94 -10.90 20.58
CA PRO A 232 -16.83 -10.73 19.44
C PRO A 232 -16.54 -9.42 18.73
N GLY A 233 -16.80 -9.38 17.42
CA GLY A 233 -16.75 -8.12 16.65
C GLY A 233 -15.56 -7.99 15.70
N LEU A 234 -14.48 -8.75 15.90
CA LEU A 234 -13.28 -8.63 15.06
C LEU A 234 -13.53 -9.10 13.63
N VAL A 235 -13.33 -8.19 12.69
CA VAL A 235 -13.49 -8.45 11.25
C VAL A 235 -12.20 -8.96 10.63
N VAL A 236 -12.34 -9.70 9.54
CA VAL A 236 -11.21 -10.09 8.69
C VAL A 236 -11.51 -9.61 7.28
N GLU A 237 -10.51 -9.00 6.66
CA GLU A 237 -10.54 -8.51 5.29
C GLU A 237 -9.40 -9.14 4.49
N GLY A 238 -9.75 -9.94 3.48
CA GLY A 238 -8.79 -10.59 2.59
C GLY A 238 -8.38 -9.73 1.39
N GLU A 239 -7.13 -9.85 0.94
CA GLU A 239 -6.68 -9.30 -0.34
C GLU A 239 -7.17 -10.19 -1.51
N GLY A 240 -7.92 -9.59 -2.43
CA GLY A 240 -8.38 -10.24 -3.65
C GLY A 240 -9.65 -11.09 -3.48
N VAL A 241 -9.76 -12.14 -4.31
CA VAL A 241 -10.98 -12.95 -4.42
C VAL A 241 -11.10 -13.90 -3.23
N LEU A 242 -12.00 -13.61 -2.30
CA LEU A 242 -12.36 -14.53 -1.23
C LEU A 242 -13.07 -15.78 -1.79
N PRO A 243 -12.58 -17.01 -1.50
CA PRO A 243 -13.28 -18.25 -1.83
C PRO A 243 -14.63 -18.36 -1.14
N LEU A 244 -15.60 -19.00 -1.79
CA LEU A 244 -17.00 -19.00 -1.30
C LEU A 244 -17.16 -19.84 -0.03
N GLU A 245 -16.34 -20.87 0.13
CA GLU A 245 -16.24 -21.69 1.34
C GLU A 245 -15.90 -20.84 2.57
N HIS A 246 -15.15 -19.75 2.41
CA HIS A 246 -14.71 -18.81 3.45
C HIS A 246 -15.50 -17.50 3.44
N ILE A 247 -16.67 -17.45 2.79
CA ILE A 247 -17.52 -16.25 2.88
C ILE A 247 -18.13 -16.08 4.28
N HIS A 248 -18.29 -17.17 5.01
CA HIS A 248 -18.98 -17.18 6.31
C HIS A 248 -18.12 -16.68 7.47
N ASP A 249 -16.78 -16.70 7.35
CA ASP A 249 -15.81 -16.27 8.36
C ASP A 249 -15.12 -14.93 8.06
N HIS A 250 -15.36 -14.36 6.87
CA HIS A 250 -14.82 -13.07 6.41
C HIS A 250 -15.93 -12.08 6.06
N HIS A 251 -16.02 -10.99 6.82
CA HIS A 251 -17.05 -9.95 6.59
C HIS A 251 -16.72 -9.04 5.41
N MET A 252 -15.43 -8.93 5.07
CA MET A 252 -14.93 -8.02 4.06
C MET A 252 -13.90 -8.71 3.16
N SER A 253 -13.75 -8.21 1.94
CA SER A 253 -12.66 -8.59 1.05
C SER A 253 -12.38 -7.45 0.06
N TRP A 254 -11.25 -7.51 -0.63
CA TRP A 254 -11.04 -6.63 -1.77
C TRP A 254 -11.71 -7.17 -3.04
N ALA A 255 -12.02 -6.25 -3.94
CA ALA A 255 -12.29 -6.51 -5.34
C ALA A 255 -11.17 -5.86 -6.16
N GLN A 256 -10.04 -6.56 -6.20
CA GLN A 256 -8.78 -6.02 -6.69
C GLN A 256 -8.57 -6.36 -8.16
N TYR A 257 -8.46 -5.34 -9.00
CA TYR A 257 -8.24 -5.48 -10.45
C TYR A 257 -9.28 -6.35 -11.18
N PHE A 258 -10.53 -6.35 -10.72
CA PHE A 258 -11.60 -7.03 -11.46
C PHE A 258 -11.97 -6.20 -12.68
N GLU A 259 -11.84 -6.79 -13.86
CA GLU A 259 -12.35 -6.20 -15.10
C GLU A 259 -13.85 -6.46 -15.20
N ASP A 260 -14.59 -5.44 -15.64
CA ASP A 260 -16.04 -5.51 -15.79
C ASP A 260 -16.42 -5.77 -17.26
N SER A 261 -17.67 -6.18 -17.47
CA SER A 261 -18.30 -6.20 -18.79
C SER A 261 -18.78 -4.79 -19.18
N GLU A 262 -19.22 -4.62 -20.44
CA GLU A 262 -19.79 -3.36 -20.93
C GLU A 262 -21.01 -2.92 -20.10
N ALA A 263 -21.98 -3.83 -19.92
CA ALA A 263 -23.00 -3.69 -18.90
C ALA A 263 -22.40 -4.03 -17.52
N PRO A 264 -22.69 -3.26 -16.46
CA PRO A 264 -22.15 -3.53 -15.12
C PRO A 264 -22.48 -4.95 -14.64
N GLY A 265 -21.43 -5.73 -14.37
CA GLY A 265 -21.51 -7.06 -13.79
C GLY A 265 -21.76 -7.03 -12.28
N ILE A 266 -21.98 -8.23 -11.73
CA ILE A 266 -22.31 -8.42 -10.31
C ILE A 266 -21.16 -9.08 -9.56
N LEU A 267 -20.74 -8.51 -8.45
CA LEU A 267 -19.74 -9.10 -7.57
C LEU A 267 -20.29 -10.39 -6.96
N ARG A 268 -19.59 -11.50 -7.22
CA ARG A 268 -20.05 -12.85 -6.88
C ARG A 268 -20.36 -13.00 -5.40
N ASN A 269 -19.41 -12.62 -4.54
CA ASN A 269 -19.55 -12.79 -3.09
C ASN A 269 -20.62 -11.87 -2.51
N LYS A 270 -20.71 -10.62 -3.00
CA LYS A 270 -21.77 -9.67 -2.64
C LYS A 270 -23.16 -10.16 -3.08
N TRP A 271 -23.25 -10.86 -4.21
CA TRP A 271 -24.51 -11.49 -4.63
C TRP A 271 -24.88 -12.65 -3.72
N LEU A 272 -23.91 -13.51 -3.39
CA LEU A 272 -24.13 -14.63 -2.47
C LEU A 272 -24.58 -14.15 -1.09
N GLU A 273 -23.85 -13.24 -0.46
CA GLU A 273 -24.15 -12.62 0.83
C GLU A 273 -24.18 -11.09 0.72
N ARG A 274 -25.38 -10.52 0.82
CA ARG A 274 -25.65 -9.10 0.61
C ARG A 274 -24.91 -8.21 1.59
N ARG A 275 -24.61 -8.69 2.79
CA ARG A 275 -23.91 -7.94 3.84
C ARG A 275 -22.39 -7.98 3.71
N HIS A 276 -21.84 -8.85 2.88
CA HIS A 276 -20.40 -8.91 2.62
C HIS A 276 -19.96 -7.61 1.94
N MET A 277 -18.97 -6.92 2.53
CA MET A 277 -18.46 -5.67 1.98
C MET A 277 -17.24 -5.97 1.11
N MET A 278 -17.29 -5.57 -0.15
CA MET A 278 -16.14 -5.68 -1.05
C MET A 278 -15.58 -4.30 -1.35
N HIS A 279 -14.30 -4.04 -1.10
CA HIS A 279 -13.69 -2.75 -1.44
C HIS A 279 -12.98 -2.83 -2.79
N GLN A 280 -13.44 -2.04 -3.75
CA GLN A 280 -12.83 -1.96 -5.07
C GLN A 280 -11.46 -1.31 -4.99
N THR A 281 -10.47 -1.89 -5.68
CA THR A 281 -9.16 -1.27 -5.81
C THR A 281 -8.47 -1.67 -7.12
N ALA A 282 -7.79 -0.71 -7.71
CA ALA A 282 -6.86 -0.91 -8.81
C ALA A 282 -5.72 0.07 -8.62
N ARG A 283 -5.00 -0.05 -7.50
CA ARG A 283 -4.10 0.96 -6.90
C ARG A 283 -3.28 1.80 -7.90
N TRP A 284 -2.75 1.22 -8.97
CA TRP A 284 -1.96 1.91 -9.99
C TRP A 284 -2.74 2.55 -11.16
N ARG A 285 -4.03 2.26 -11.35
CA ARG A 285 -4.86 2.93 -12.37
C ARG A 285 -5.15 4.36 -11.95
N ARG A 286 -4.90 5.31 -12.83
CA ARG A 286 -5.22 6.71 -12.57
C ARG A 286 -6.72 6.97 -12.68
N ASP A 287 -7.36 6.54 -13.78
CA ASP A 287 -8.82 6.65 -13.92
C ASP A 287 -9.54 5.62 -13.04
N ARG A 288 -10.37 6.10 -12.12
CA ARG A 288 -11.14 5.27 -11.17
C ARG A 288 -12.57 4.96 -11.60
N SER A 289 -13.00 5.41 -12.79
CA SER A 289 -14.40 5.33 -13.23
C SER A 289 -14.94 3.90 -13.17
N ALA A 290 -14.16 2.92 -13.62
CA ALA A 290 -14.58 1.52 -13.62
C ALA A 290 -14.85 1.01 -12.19
N GLN A 291 -13.93 1.26 -11.26
CA GLN A 291 -14.08 0.83 -9.87
C GLN A 291 -15.23 1.56 -9.17
N LEU A 292 -15.36 2.88 -9.38
CA LEU A 292 -16.48 3.66 -8.82
C LEU A 292 -17.83 3.16 -9.33
N HIS A 293 -17.94 2.83 -10.61
CA HIS A 293 -19.16 2.29 -11.19
C HIS A 293 -19.49 0.90 -10.63
N THR A 294 -18.52 -0.01 -10.55
CA THR A 294 -18.74 -1.34 -9.98
C THR A 294 -19.14 -1.24 -8.51
N ALA A 295 -18.48 -0.38 -7.73
CA ALA A 295 -18.80 -0.11 -6.34
C ALA A 295 -20.26 0.39 -6.18
N TRP A 296 -20.65 1.37 -6.99
CA TRP A 296 -21.98 1.98 -6.97
C TRP A 296 -23.08 1.00 -7.36
N MET A 297 -22.88 0.25 -8.44
CA MET A 297 -23.88 -0.68 -8.99
C MET A 297 -24.07 -1.95 -8.17
N ASN A 298 -23.11 -2.27 -7.29
CA ASN A 298 -23.15 -3.44 -6.40
C ASN A 298 -23.41 -3.09 -4.93
N GLY A 299 -23.51 -1.82 -4.55
CA GLY A 299 -23.68 -1.44 -3.15
C GLY A 299 -22.47 -1.80 -2.30
N THR A 300 -21.28 -1.52 -2.82
CA THR A 300 -19.98 -1.87 -2.23
C THR A 300 -19.05 -0.66 -2.17
N GLY A 301 -17.84 -0.83 -1.68
CA GLY A 301 -16.95 0.26 -1.31
C GLY A 301 -15.74 0.46 -2.20
N MET A 302 -14.91 1.43 -1.83
CA MET A 302 -13.62 1.75 -2.45
C MET A 302 -12.49 1.62 -1.41
N VAL A 303 -11.33 1.12 -1.84
CA VAL A 303 -10.06 1.40 -1.14
C VAL A 303 -9.48 2.68 -1.71
N VAL A 304 -9.31 3.69 -0.87
CA VAL A 304 -8.58 4.92 -1.20
C VAL A 304 -7.12 4.74 -0.82
N TRP A 305 -6.27 4.69 -1.84
CA TRP A 305 -4.83 4.47 -1.69
C TRP A 305 -4.04 5.41 -2.59
N GLU A 306 -3.58 6.52 -2.02
CA GLU A 306 -2.89 7.57 -2.79
C GLU A 306 -1.37 7.42 -2.80
N VAL A 307 -0.81 6.95 -1.68
CA VAL A 307 0.62 6.69 -1.49
C VAL A 307 0.83 5.18 -1.57
N VAL A 308 1.06 4.67 -2.78
CA VAL A 308 1.26 3.24 -3.03
C VAL A 308 2.71 2.89 -2.72
N PHE A 309 2.92 2.33 -1.53
CA PHE A 309 4.23 1.87 -1.04
C PHE A 309 5.36 2.91 -1.14
N GLY A 310 5.02 4.18 -0.95
CA GLY A 310 5.94 5.32 -1.03
C GLY A 310 5.98 6.04 -2.38
N SER A 311 5.18 5.60 -3.36
CA SER A 311 4.99 6.27 -4.64
C SER A 311 3.65 7.01 -4.67
N TRP A 312 3.65 8.27 -5.10
CA TRP A 312 2.41 9.02 -5.28
C TRP A 312 1.67 8.61 -6.55
N VAL A 313 0.45 8.09 -6.40
CA VAL A 313 -0.47 7.81 -7.53
C VAL A 313 -1.59 8.85 -7.58
N GLY A 314 -2.13 9.23 -6.42
CA GLY A 314 -3.18 10.24 -6.30
C GLY A 314 -4.50 9.88 -6.99
N TRP A 315 -5.46 10.81 -6.90
CA TRP A 315 -6.76 10.75 -7.55
C TRP A 315 -7.06 12.08 -8.25
N SER A 316 -7.74 12.03 -9.40
CA SER A 316 -8.23 13.23 -10.08
C SER A 316 -9.27 13.96 -9.24
N ALA A 317 -9.45 15.26 -9.49
CA ALA A 317 -10.48 16.06 -8.81
C ALA A 317 -11.90 15.51 -9.07
N ARG A 318 -12.14 15.02 -10.30
CA ARG A 318 -13.40 14.35 -10.67
C ARG A 318 -13.66 13.12 -9.81
N ASP A 319 -12.72 12.18 -9.76
CA ASP A 319 -12.93 10.89 -9.08
C ASP A 319 -13.12 11.08 -7.56
N ARG A 320 -12.36 12.02 -6.97
CA ARG A 320 -12.57 12.50 -5.59
C ARG A 320 -13.99 13.02 -5.37
N SER A 321 -14.45 13.91 -6.27
CA SER A 321 -15.79 14.49 -6.19
C SER A 321 -16.91 13.46 -6.40
N ILE A 322 -16.70 12.43 -7.21
CA ILE A 322 -17.67 11.33 -7.39
C ILE A 322 -17.79 10.55 -6.08
N LEU A 323 -16.68 10.09 -5.49
CA LEU A 323 -16.70 9.34 -4.25
C LEU A 323 -17.33 10.15 -3.10
N ARG A 324 -16.97 11.44 -2.99
CA ARG A 324 -17.51 12.36 -1.99
C ARG A 324 -19.03 12.52 -2.03
N ARG A 325 -19.63 12.46 -3.21
CA ARG A 325 -21.11 12.48 -3.38
C ARG A 325 -21.74 11.11 -3.16
N MET A 326 -21.06 10.06 -3.58
CA MET A 326 -21.50 8.68 -3.47
C MET A 326 -21.65 8.24 -2.01
N LEU A 327 -20.64 8.49 -1.16
CA LEU A 327 -20.58 7.90 0.18
C LEU A 327 -21.75 8.30 1.10
N PRO A 328 -22.20 9.57 1.20
CA PRO A 328 -23.33 9.90 2.05
C PRO A 328 -24.63 9.20 1.62
N ILE A 329 -24.83 8.99 0.31
CA ILE A 329 -25.97 8.23 -0.21
C ILE A 329 -25.84 6.76 0.19
N GLN A 330 -24.67 6.15 -0.01
CA GLN A 330 -24.42 4.77 0.39
C GLN A 330 -24.66 4.53 1.89
N ARG A 331 -24.13 5.41 2.74
CA ARG A 331 -24.30 5.33 4.20
C ARG A 331 -25.76 5.47 4.61
N ARG A 332 -26.49 6.45 4.05
CA ARG A 332 -27.91 6.65 4.36
C ARG A 332 -28.75 5.42 4.01
N PHE A 333 -28.49 4.83 2.86
CA PHE A 333 -29.26 3.70 2.34
C PHE A 333 -28.55 2.35 2.49
N ALA A 334 -27.62 2.21 3.46
CA ALA A 334 -26.82 1.00 3.66
C ALA A 334 -27.69 -0.27 3.81
N ALA A 335 -28.86 -0.12 4.44
CA ALA A 335 -29.83 -1.20 4.61
C ALA A 335 -30.48 -1.68 3.29
N LEU A 336 -30.52 -0.84 2.25
CA LEU A 336 -30.93 -1.26 0.90
C LEU A 336 -29.79 -2.05 0.22
N PHE A 337 -28.56 -1.54 0.29
CA PHE A 337 -27.38 -2.15 -0.32
C PHE A 337 -26.96 -3.50 0.31
N SER A 338 -27.46 -3.79 1.51
CA SER A 338 -27.29 -5.06 2.22
C SER A 338 -28.58 -5.89 2.30
N GLY A 339 -29.66 -5.40 1.70
CA GLY A 339 -30.97 -6.06 1.69
C GLY A 339 -31.14 -7.05 0.54
N GLU A 340 -32.23 -7.81 0.58
CA GLU A 340 -32.55 -8.82 -0.45
C GLU A 340 -33.25 -8.23 -1.69
N GLY A 341 -33.87 -7.05 -1.59
CA GLY A 341 -34.50 -6.37 -2.72
C GLY A 341 -33.47 -5.69 -3.61
N TRP A 342 -32.86 -6.46 -4.51
CA TRP A 342 -31.87 -5.98 -5.47
C TRP A 342 -32.14 -6.55 -6.87
N THR A 343 -32.54 -5.66 -7.78
CA THR A 343 -32.76 -5.96 -9.21
C THR A 343 -31.69 -5.26 -10.05
N PRO A 344 -30.64 -5.97 -10.51
CA PRO A 344 -29.60 -5.36 -11.33
C PRO A 344 -30.04 -5.16 -12.78
N LEU A 345 -29.49 -4.15 -13.44
CA LEU A 345 -29.73 -3.84 -14.85
C LEU A 345 -31.22 -3.68 -15.19
N VAL A 346 -31.90 -2.75 -14.51
CA VAL A 346 -33.23 -2.32 -14.95
C VAL A 346 -33.13 -1.56 -16.26
N GLN A 347 -34.17 -1.66 -17.10
CA GLN A 347 -34.18 -1.04 -18.42
C GLN A 347 -34.01 0.48 -18.30
N THR A 348 -33.10 1.02 -19.12
CA THR A 348 -32.86 2.45 -19.28
C THR A 348 -33.27 2.89 -20.68
N GLU A 349 -33.52 4.19 -20.85
CA GLU A 349 -33.96 4.77 -22.13
C GLU A 349 -32.81 5.36 -22.97
N ALA A 350 -31.61 5.43 -22.40
CA ALA A 350 -30.43 6.00 -23.05
C ALA A 350 -29.28 4.99 -23.15
N ALA A 351 -28.58 5.00 -24.29
CA ALA A 351 -27.41 4.15 -24.50
C ALA A 351 -26.30 4.45 -23.48
N ASN A 352 -25.56 3.41 -23.08
CA ASN A 352 -24.49 3.45 -22.07
C ASN A 352 -24.92 3.90 -20.66
N ILE A 353 -26.20 4.17 -20.44
CA ILE A 353 -26.76 4.38 -19.11
C ILE A 353 -27.25 3.05 -18.60
N TYR A 354 -26.77 2.66 -17.41
CA TYR A 354 -27.20 1.44 -16.74
C TYR A 354 -27.73 1.77 -15.37
N ALA A 355 -28.76 1.05 -14.94
CA ALA A 355 -29.40 1.30 -13.65
C ALA A 355 -29.62 -0.01 -12.87
N THR A 356 -29.50 0.09 -11.55
CA THR A 356 -29.80 -0.98 -10.61
C THR A 356 -30.90 -0.48 -9.68
N LEU A 357 -31.91 -1.30 -9.42
CA LEU A 357 -32.96 -1.01 -8.44
C LEU A 357 -32.67 -1.72 -7.11
N TRP A 358 -32.78 -0.96 -6.03
CA TRP A 358 -32.76 -1.43 -4.65
C TRP A 358 -34.09 -1.14 -4.00
N GLU A 359 -34.66 -2.10 -3.28
CA GLU A 359 -36.00 -1.97 -2.73
C GLU A 359 -36.19 -2.60 -1.36
N ARG A 360 -36.97 -1.91 -0.54
CA ARG A 360 -37.45 -2.43 0.74
C ARG A 360 -38.76 -1.72 1.08
N GLN A 361 -39.82 -2.51 1.27
CA GLN A 361 -41.16 -1.98 1.58
C GLN A 361 -41.63 -0.95 0.53
N ASP A 362 -41.82 0.32 0.91
CA ASP A 362 -42.24 1.44 0.05
C ASP A 362 -41.07 2.29 -0.48
N LEU A 363 -39.84 1.99 -0.05
CA LEU A 363 -38.64 2.70 -0.49
C LEU A 363 -38.05 2.05 -1.74
N ARG A 364 -37.74 2.85 -2.76
CA ARG A 364 -37.07 2.45 -4.00
C ARG A 364 -35.90 3.38 -4.25
N LEU A 365 -34.72 2.82 -4.48
CA LEU A 365 -33.51 3.54 -4.85
C LEU A 365 -33.01 3.00 -6.18
N TRP A 366 -32.85 3.87 -7.17
CA TRP A 366 -32.20 3.54 -8.42
C TRP A 366 -30.81 4.14 -8.42
N THR A 367 -29.78 3.31 -8.59
CA THR A 367 -28.40 3.76 -8.79
C THR A 367 -28.08 3.68 -10.27
N LEU A 368 -27.55 4.76 -10.85
CA LEU A 368 -27.25 4.87 -12.28
C LEU A 368 -25.76 5.12 -12.52
N VAL A 369 -25.25 4.62 -13.64
CA VAL A 369 -23.92 4.93 -14.17
C VAL A 369 -24.01 5.31 -15.64
N ASN A 370 -23.18 6.26 -16.06
CA ASN A 370 -22.91 6.53 -17.47
C ASN A 370 -21.57 5.91 -17.83
N ARG A 371 -21.58 4.79 -18.57
CA ARG A 371 -20.36 4.12 -19.04
C ARG A 371 -19.75 4.80 -20.28
N GLY A 372 -20.41 5.82 -20.83
CA GLY A 372 -19.95 6.55 -22.01
C GLY A 372 -19.13 7.80 -21.68
N ASP A 373 -18.46 8.32 -22.70
CA ASP A 373 -17.63 9.53 -22.63
C ASP A 373 -18.40 10.82 -22.99
N GLN A 374 -19.72 10.75 -23.12
CA GLN A 374 -20.59 11.87 -23.43
C GLN A 374 -21.61 12.09 -22.33
N SER A 375 -21.98 13.34 -22.09
CA SER A 375 -23.08 13.68 -21.19
C SER A 375 -24.40 13.17 -21.76
N VAL A 376 -25.27 12.65 -20.90
CA VAL A 376 -26.63 12.24 -21.26
C VAL A 376 -27.61 13.03 -20.41
N SER A 377 -28.66 13.57 -21.03
CA SER A 377 -29.73 14.29 -20.33
C SER A 377 -31.09 14.00 -20.95
N GLY A 378 -32.16 14.09 -20.15
CA GLY A 378 -33.53 13.82 -20.59
C GLY A 378 -34.14 12.63 -19.85
N LEU A 379 -34.98 11.86 -20.53
CA LEU A 379 -35.61 10.68 -19.96
C LEU A 379 -34.59 9.55 -19.77
N LEU A 380 -34.46 9.06 -18.54
CA LEU A 380 -33.48 8.02 -18.20
C LEU A 380 -34.13 6.70 -17.83
N LEU A 381 -35.25 6.74 -17.09
CA LEU A 381 -35.95 5.55 -16.60
C LEU A 381 -37.47 5.67 -16.78
N LYS A 382 -38.07 4.53 -17.13
CA LYS A 382 -39.50 4.26 -17.04
C LYS A 382 -39.72 3.19 -15.98
N VAL A 383 -40.29 3.56 -14.85
CA VAL A 383 -40.43 2.65 -13.69
C VAL A 383 -41.87 2.62 -13.20
N PRO A 384 -42.33 1.50 -12.61
CA PRO A 384 -43.63 1.46 -11.96
C PRO A 384 -43.75 2.59 -10.92
N ALA A 385 -44.85 3.34 -10.98
CA ALA A 385 -45.11 4.41 -10.04
C ALA A 385 -45.34 3.82 -8.63
N VAL A 386 -44.58 4.30 -7.67
CA VAL A 386 -44.73 3.97 -6.25
C VAL A 386 -45.82 4.87 -5.66
N ILE A 387 -46.97 4.28 -5.34
CA ILE A 387 -48.16 4.98 -4.84
C ILE A 387 -47.84 5.67 -3.51
N GLY A 388 -48.18 6.96 -3.40
CA GLY A 388 -48.00 7.74 -2.17
C GLY A 388 -46.56 8.21 -1.91
N SER A 389 -45.62 7.86 -2.79
CA SER A 389 -44.22 8.26 -2.67
C SER A 389 -43.93 9.60 -3.37
N LYS A 390 -42.97 10.33 -2.81
CA LYS A 390 -42.29 11.44 -3.48
C LYS A 390 -41.02 10.94 -4.14
N TYR A 391 -40.60 11.62 -5.21
CA TYR A 391 -39.42 11.28 -5.99
C TYR A 391 -38.35 12.35 -5.84
N PHE A 392 -37.09 11.94 -5.82
CA PHE A 392 -35.97 12.87 -5.67
C PHE A 392 -34.79 12.41 -6.51
N ASP A 393 -34.08 13.39 -7.06
CA ASP A 393 -32.73 13.21 -7.57
C ASP A 393 -31.75 13.42 -6.41
N LEU A 394 -31.10 12.33 -6.02
CA LEU A 394 -30.21 12.31 -4.86
C LEU A 394 -28.91 13.06 -5.11
N PHE A 395 -28.51 13.26 -6.36
CA PHE A 395 -27.27 13.97 -6.68
C PHE A 395 -27.51 15.46 -6.75
N THR A 396 -28.57 15.92 -7.41
CA THR A 396 -28.88 17.37 -7.43
C THR A 396 -29.51 17.85 -6.12
N GLY A 397 -29.99 16.92 -5.28
CA GLY A 397 -30.66 17.22 -4.02
C GLY A 397 -32.05 17.82 -4.21
N GLN A 398 -32.71 17.51 -5.33
CA GLN A 398 -33.99 18.12 -5.72
C GLN A 398 -35.15 17.13 -5.66
N GLU A 399 -36.31 17.62 -5.20
CA GLU A 399 -37.58 16.91 -5.37
C GLU A 399 -38.00 16.93 -6.84
N MET A 400 -38.50 15.79 -7.31
CA MET A 400 -38.96 15.57 -8.67
C MET A 400 -40.46 15.33 -8.65
N VAL A 401 -41.15 15.88 -9.64
CA VAL A 401 -42.55 15.56 -9.94
C VAL A 401 -42.54 14.81 -11.27
N PRO A 402 -42.43 13.47 -11.25
CA PRO A 402 -42.38 12.70 -12.50
C PRO A 402 -43.73 12.77 -13.21
N ASP A 403 -43.68 12.77 -14.54
CA ASP A 403 -44.86 12.53 -15.35
C ASP A 403 -45.27 11.05 -15.18
N ILE A 404 -46.51 10.81 -14.77
CA ILE A 404 -47.04 9.47 -14.52
C ILE A 404 -48.03 9.14 -15.63
N GLN A 405 -47.66 8.19 -16.48
CA GLN A 405 -48.46 7.73 -17.61
C GLN A 405 -48.80 6.26 -17.41
N ASP A 406 -50.08 5.92 -17.34
CA ASP A 406 -50.57 4.55 -17.17
C ASP A 406 -49.90 3.78 -16.01
N GLY A 407 -49.68 4.47 -14.88
CA GLY A 407 -49.02 3.89 -13.70
C GLY A 407 -47.49 3.76 -13.82
N THR A 408 -46.87 4.32 -14.86
CA THR A 408 -45.42 4.39 -15.06
C THR A 408 -44.91 5.79 -14.79
N ALA A 409 -43.96 5.94 -13.88
CA ALA A 409 -43.27 7.19 -13.62
C ALA A 409 -42.10 7.38 -14.59
N LEU A 410 -42.06 8.54 -15.25
CA LEU A 410 -41.00 8.94 -16.17
C LEU A 410 -39.95 9.77 -15.41
N LEU A 411 -38.78 9.17 -15.14
CA LEU A 411 -37.70 9.83 -14.40
C LEU A 411 -36.70 10.46 -15.36
N GLN A 412 -36.58 11.78 -15.27
CA GLN A 412 -35.66 12.57 -16.09
C GLN A 412 -34.46 13.04 -15.26
N GLY A 413 -33.30 13.16 -15.89
CA GLY A 413 -32.09 13.66 -15.22
C GLY A 413 -30.95 13.89 -16.19
N ALA A 414 -29.76 14.17 -15.64
CA ALA A 414 -28.54 14.33 -16.40
C ALA A 414 -27.37 13.61 -15.73
N LEU A 415 -26.58 12.88 -16.51
CA LEU A 415 -25.35 12.22 -16.07
C LEU A 415 -24.17 12.73 -16.89
N ALA A 416 -23.12 13.17 -16.19
CA ALA A 416 -21.85 13.54 -16.79
C ALA A 416 -21.14 12.33 -17.43
N PRO A 417 -20.17 12.54 -18.34
CA PRO A 417 -19.33 11.47 -18.88
C PRO A 417 -18.66 10.67 -17.77
N ARG A 418 -18.74 9.34 -17.83
CA ARG A 418 -18.17 8.45 -16.82
C ARG A 418 -18.62 8.79 -15.39
N GLY A 419 -19.81 9.37 -15.27
CA GLY A 419 -20.42 9.82 -14.03
C GLY A 419 -21.42 8.81 -13.48
N ILE A 420 -21.86 9.08 -12.26
CA ILE A 420 -22.90 8.31 -11.57
C ILE A 420 -24.11 9.21 -11.28
N GLY A 421 -25.26 8.59 -11.05
CA GLY A 421 -26.49 9.26 -10.64
C GLY A 421 -27.34 8.38 -9.73
N GLY A 422 -28.43 8.93 -9.20
CA GLY A 422 -29.35 8.15 -8.38
C GLY A 422 -30.67 8.85 -8.10
N PHE A 423 -31.75 8.08 -8.16
CA PHE A 423 -33.10 8.53 -7.83
C PHE A 423 -33.64 7.75 -6.64
N VAL A 424 -34.45 8.39 -5.81
CA VAL A 424 -35.18 7.69 -4.74
C VAL A 424 -36.66 8.00 -4.80
N ALA A 425 -37.50 7.01 -4.56
CA ALA A 425 -38.92 7.16 -4.29
C ALA A 425 -39.26 6.59 -2.91
N GLY A 426 -39.96 7.35 -2.08
CA GLY A 426 -40.40 6.90 -0.76
C GLY A 426 -41.43 7.83 -0.14
N THR A 427 -42.04 7.38 0.95
CA THR A 427 -42.92 8.20 1.79
C THR A 427 -42.09 9.03 2.78
N SER A 428 -42.73 10.01 3.42
CA SER A 428 -42.10 10.78 4.50
C SER A 428 -41.59 9.88 5.64
N THR A 429 -42.29 8.79 5.92
CA THR A 429 -41.88 7.79 6.92
C THR A 429 -40.64 7.02 6.49
N SER A 430 -40.60 6.47 5.27
CA SER A 430 -39.47 5.65 4.82
C SER A 430 -38.23 6.46 4.46
N LEU A 431 -38.40 7.72 4.07
CA LEU A 431 -37.29 8.65 3.85
C LEU A 431 -36.73 9.20 5.15
N GLY A 432 -37.53 9.31 6.20
CA GLY A 432 -37.11 9.78 7.53
C GLY A 432 -37.15 11.32 7.69
N PRO A 433 -37.18 11.81 8.94
CA PRO A 433 -37.44 13.23 9.25
C PRO A 433 -36.28 14.17 8.88
N ASP A 434 -35.05 13.66 8.79
CA ASP A 434 -33.83 14.40 8.47
C ASP A 434 -33.56 14.48 6.94
N PHE A 435 -34.45 13.93 6.11
CA PHE A 435 -34.18 13.77 4.68
C PHE A 435 -34.01 15.10 3.93
N SER A 436 -34.74 16.15 4.31
CA SER A 436 -34.58 17.48 3.72
C SER A 436 -33.20 18.08 3.97
N GLN A 437 -32.65 17.88 5.17
CA GLN A 437 -31.29 18.29 5.51
C GLN A 437 -30.27 17.48 4.69
N PHE A 438 -30.48 16.17 4.57
CA PHE A 438 -29.65 15.31 3.72
C PHE A 438 -29.63 15.79 2.25
N LEU A 439 -30.79 16.15 1.67
CA LEU A 439 -30.87 16.70 0.32
C LEU A 439 -30.14 18.04 0.18
N ALA A 440 -30.20 18.90 1.20
CA ALA A 440 -29.44 20.15 1.21
C ALA A 440 -27.93 19.87 1.16
N THR A 441 -27.43 18.92 1.94
CA THR A 441 -26.03 18.48 1.87
C THR A 441 -25.65 17.91 0.51
N GLN A 442 -26.51 17.06 -0.10
CA GLN A 442 -26.27 16.56 -1.45
C GLN A 442 -26.15 17.69 -2.48
N ARG A 443 -27.04 18.69 -2.39
CA ARG A 443 -26.99 19.88 -3.25
C ARG A 443 -25.70 20.67 -3.08
N GLU A 444 -25.21 20.87 -1.85
CA GLU A 444 -23.94 21.53 -1.60
C GLU A 444 -22.76 20.77 -2.22
N LEU A 445 -22.76 19.43 -2.10
CA LEU A 445 -21.73 18.59 -2.71
C LEU A 445 -21.80 18.61 -4.24
N TYR A 446 -23.00 18.67 -4.81
CA TYR A 446 -23.23 18.81 -6.26
C TYR A 446 -22.70 20.12 -6.81
N LEU A 447 -22.92 21.23 -6.10
CA LEU A 447 -22.37 22.54 -6.50
C LEU A 447 -20.83 22.61 -6.41
N ARG A 448 -20.22 21.70 -5.65
CA ARG A 448 -18.76 21.52 -5.54
C ARG A 448 -18.21 20.46 -6.50
N GLU A 449 -18.98 20.05 -7.50
CA GLU A 449 -18.55 19.06 -8.49
C GLU A 449 -17.30 19.53 -9.24
N ALA A 450 -16.37 18.59 -9.43
CA ALA A 450 -15.20 18.78 -10.27
C ALA A 450 -15.29 17.86 -11.49
N SER A 451 -14.89 18.37 -12.66
CA SER A 451 -14.86 17.62 -13.92
C SER A 451 -13.45 17.27 -14.38
N SER A 452 -12.41 17.87 -13.78
CA SER A 452 -11.03 17.63 -14.20
C SER A 452 -10.60 16.19 -13.94
N VAL A 453 -10.13 15.56 -15.02
CA VAL A 453 -9.54 14.22 -15.04
C VAL A 453 -8.02 14.25 -14.93
N GLU A 454 -7.44 15.44 -14.77
CA GLU A 454 -6.01 15.58 -14.57
C GLU A 454 -5.59 15.01 -13.22
N PHE A 455 -4.42 14.38 -13.21
CA PHE A 455 -3.86 13.78 -12.01
C PHE A 455 -2.87 14.74 -11.38
N PRO A 456 -2.99 15.02 -10.07
CA PRO A 456 -2.06 15.90 -9.39
C PRO A 456 -0.66 15.28 -9.45
N THR A 457 0.28 15.99 -10.08
CA THR A 457 1.68 15.59 -10.04
C THR A 457 2.29 16.01 -8.70
N ARG A 458 3.17 15.16 -8.16
CA ARG A 458 3.99 15.50 -7.00
C ARG A 458 5.45 15.28 -7.37
N PRO A 459 6.19 16.35 -7.73
CA PRO A 459 7.59 16.21 -8.07
C PRO A 459 8.36 15.75 -6.83
N VAL A 460 9.25 14.79 -7.03
CA VAL A 460 10.20 14.42 -6.00
C VAL A 460 11.31 15.46 -5.97
N LEU A 461 11.48 16.12 -4.84
CA LEU A 461 12.48 17.14 -4.61
C LEU A 461 13.64 16.53 -3.81
N ALA A 462 14.88 16.82 -4.22
CA ALA A 462 16.03 16.61 -3.36
C ALA A 462 16.01 17.63 -2.23
N LEU A 463 16.17 17.17 -0.99
CA LEU A 463 16.34 18.05 0.15
C LEU A 463 17.78 18.57 0.16
N GLY A 464 17.95 19.85 0.52
CA GLY A 464 19.24 20.54 0.45
C GLY A 464 20.31 19.85 1.29
N GLN A 465 21.53 19.76 0.75
CA GLN A 465 22.67 19.19 1.46
C GLN A 465 23.12 20.16 2.55
N PRO A 466 23.43 19.68 3.77
CA PRO A 466 24.13 20.48 4.77
C PRO A 466 25.40 21.09 4.17
N THR A 467 25.78 22.29 4.61
CA THR A 467 27.00 22.93 4.14
C THR A 467 28.20 22.02 4.39
N VAL A 468 28.86 21.59 3.31
CA VAL A 468 30.03 20.73 3.42
C VAL A 468 31.21 21.56 3.89
N ALA A 469 31.91 21.09 4.92
CA ALA A 469 33.15 21.70 5.36
C ALA A 469 34.18 21.66 4.21
N ILE A 470 34.73 22.82 3.86
CA ILE A 470 35.87 22.95 2.96
C ILE A 470 37.12 22.89 3.82
N LEU A 471 38.00 21.95 3.53
CA LEU A 471 39.28 21.86 4.21
C LEU A 471 40.35 22.66 3.48
N THR A 472 40.86 23.67 4.19
CA THR A 472 41.86 24.64 3.68
C THR A 472 43.30 24.28 4.04
N SER A 473 43.53 23.21 4.83
CA SER A 473 44.85 22.78 5.31
C SER A 473 45.04 21.27 5.18
N GLN A 474 46.18 20.86 4.60
CA GLN A 474 46.49 19.48 4.23
C GLN A 474 46.86 18.56 5.42
N ASP A 475 47.23 19.11 6.58
CA ASP A 475 47.76 18.36 7.73
C ASP A 475 46.67 17.74 8.63
N ARG A 476 45.38 17.92 8.30
CA ARG A 476 44.25 17.58 9.20
C ARG A 476 43.55 16.25 8.95
N LEU A 477 44.00 15.42 8.01
CA LEU A 477 43.24 14.22 7.61
C LEU A 477 44.01 12.90 7.78
N PRO A 478 44.27 12.43 9.02
CA PRO A 478 44.56 11.02 9.20
C PRO A 478 43.34 10.21 8.72
N GLU A 479 43.59 9.10 8.01
CA GLU A 479 42.59 8.06 7.70
C GLU A 479 41.49 8.42 6.67
N MET A 480 41.68 9.45 5.83
CA MET A 480 40.81 9.72 4.67
C MET A 480 41.55 9.51 3.34
N ALA A 481 40.87 8.91 2.36
CA ALA A 481 41.35 8.74 0.99
C ALA A 481 41.11 10.03 0.19
N ARG A 482 42.13 10.51 -0.52
CA ARG A 482 42.01 11.66 -1.42
C ARG A 482 41.45 11.20 -2.76
N ILE A 483 40.39 11.86 -3.20
CA ILE A 483 39.71 11.58 -4.45
C ILE A 483 39.87 12.80 -5.38
N PRO A 484 40.47 12.63 -6.58
CA PRO A 484 40.64 13.74 -7.51
C PRO A 484 39.28 14.22 -8.04
N SER A 485 39.23 15.46 -8.49
CA SER A 485 38.08 15.97 -9.25
C SER A 485 37.84 15.09 -10.47
N ALA A 486 36.57 14.83 -10.79
CA ALA A 486 36.22 13.94 -11.88
C ALA A 486 34.97 14.43 -12.61
N ARG A 487 34.94 14.19 -13.92
CA ARG A 487 33.73 14.29 -14.73
C ARG A 487 33.51 12.95 -15.42
N PHE A 488 32.35 12.35 -15.19
CA PHE A 488 32.05 11.02 -15.71
C PHE A 488 30.55 10.81 -15.85
N THR A 489 30.17 9.80 -16.63
CA THR A 489 28.79 9.29 -16.64
C THR A 489 28.67 8.23 -15.56
N MET A 490 27.90 8.53 -14.52
CA MET A 490 27.61 7.58 -13.46
C MET A 490 26.43 6.71 -13.89
N ARG A 491 26.67 5.41 -13.95
CA ARG A 491 25.61 4.41 -14.12
C ARG A 491 25.12 4.00 -12.73
N VAL A 492 23.80 3.94 -12.56
CA VAL A 492 23.17 3.52 -11.31
C VAL A 492 22.21 2.38 -11.59
N GLN A 493 22.29 1.33 -10.79
CA GLN A 493 21.37 0.20 -10.82
C GLN A 493 20.42 0.28 -9.61
N LEU A 494 19.12 0.17 -9.84
CA LEU A 494 18.12 -0.03 -8.80
C LEU A 494 17.31 -1.29 -9.11
N ARG A 495 16.75 -1.92 -8.08
CA ARG A 495 15.74 -2.96 -8.29
C ARG A 495 14.37 -2.31 -8.49
N THR A 496 13.66 -2.71 -9.55
CA THR A 496 12.26 -2.31 -9.76
C THR A 496 11.39 -2.83 -8.61
N ARG A 497 10.79 -1.90 -7.86
CA ARG A 497 9.91 -2.14 -6.72
C ARG A 497 8.76 -1.13 -6.76
N GLU A 498 7.70 -1.39 -5.99
CA GLU A 498 6.53 -0.50 -5.95
C GLU A 498 6.81 0.87 -5.32
N CYS A 499 7.86 1.00 -4.51
CA CYS A 499 8.34 2.30 -4.05
C CYS A 499 8.99 3.14 -5.15
N GLY A 500 9.12 2.62 -6.37
CA GLY A 500 9.72 3.31 -7.49
C GLY A 500 11.20 3.61 -7.31
N PHE A 501 11.65 4.64 -8.02
CA PHE A 501 13.06 5.00 -8.15
C PHE A 501 13.28 6.41 -7.54
N TYR A 502 13.99 7.28 -8.23
CA TYR A 502 14.18 8.68 -7.83
C TYR A 502 12.92 9.52 -8.00
N GLU A 503 12.15 9.24 -9.05
CA GLU A 503 10.91 9.93 -9.37
C GLU A 503 9.71 9.06 -8.95
N ASN A 504 8.55 9.68 -8.85
CA ASN A 504 7.31 9.02 -8.46
C ASN A 504 6.52 8.46 -9.65
N GLU A 505 6.95 8.70 -10.88
CA GLU A 505 6.23 8.24 -12.06
C GLU A 505 6.48 6.74 -12.29
N MET A 506 5.41 5.95 -12.14
CA MET A 506 5.42 4.54 -12.47
C MET A 506 4.15 4.15 -13.21
N ASP A 507 4.34 3.53 -14.37
CA ASP A 507 3.30 2.82 -15.07
C ASP A 507 3.13 1.41 -14.49
N HIS A 508 1.88 0.96 -14.35
CA HIS A 508 1.55 -0.35 -13.77
C HIS A 508 2.18 -1.50 -14.55
N ASP A 509 2.03 -1.49 -15.88
CA ASP A 509 2.43 -2.59 -16.74
C ASP A 509 3.96 -2.62 -16.87
N GLU A 510 4.60 -1.45 -16.92
CA GLU A 510 6.06 -1.33 -16.84
C GLU A 510 6.60 -1.87 -15.52
N LEU A 511 5.98 -1.49 -14.40
CA LEU A 511 6.36 -1.92 -13.05
C LEU A 511 6.27 -3.43 -12.91
N TYR A 512 5.10 -4.02 -13.14
CA TYR A 512 4.90 -5.46 -12.91
C TYR A 512 5.51 -6.34 -14.00
N GLY A 513 5.64 -5.86 -15.24
CA GLY A 513 6.40 -6.54 -16.29
C GLY A 513 7.90 -6.64 -15.99
N ASN A 514 8.42 -5.73 -15.16
CA ASN A 514 9.82 -5.70 -14.74
C ASN A 514 10.00 -5.88 -13.22
N PHE A 515 9.00 -6.42 -12.54
CA PHE A 515 9.03 -6.49 -11.08
C PHE A 515 10.24 -7.27 -10.59
N HIS A 516 10.96 -6.69 -9.62
CA HIS A 516 12.22 -7.20 -9.08
C HIS A 516 13.40 -7.34 -10.05
N LYS A 517 13.26 -6.95 -11.31
CA LYS A 517 14.38 -6.87 -12.26
C LYS A 517 15.20 -5.62 -11.99
N PRO A 518 16.51 -5.64 -12.28
CA PRO A 518 17.31 -4.43 -12.25
C PRO A 518 16.89 -3.44 -13.34
N ARG A 519 16.96 -2.16 -13.01
CA ARG A 519 16.83 -1.02 -13.93
C ARG A 519 18.07 -0.15 -13.80
N TRP A 520 18.53 0.39 -14.93
CA TRP A 520 19.71 1.25 -14.98
C TRP A 520 19.35 2.68 -15.34
N PHE A 521 20.07 3.60 -14.74
CA PHE A 521 19.98 5.04 -14.97
C PHE A 521 21.39 5.56 -15.23
N GLU A 522 21.50 6.58 -16.08
CA GLU A 522 22.76 7.28 -16.32
C GLU A 522 22.61 8.75 -15.95
N ARG A 523 23.60 9.30 -15.26
CA ARG A 523 23.66 10.74 -14.94
C ARG A 523 25.05 11.28 -15.25
N ALA A 524 25.10 12.47 -15.83
CA ALA A 524 26.35 13.20 -15.98
C ALA A 524 26.73 13.79 -14.61
N VAL A 525 27.90 13.44 -14.11
CA VAL A 525 28.40 13.87 -12.80
C VAL A 525 29.66 14.71 -12.98
N THR A 526 29.73 15.81 -12.23
CA THR A 526 30.97 16.56 -12.02
C THR A 526 31.22 16.64 -10.52
N LEU A 527 32.34 16.09 -10.06
CA LEU A 527 32.77 16.12 -8.68
C LEU A 527 33.99 17.05 -8.54
N PRO A 528 34.01 17.99 -7.59
CA PRO A 528 35.25 18.63 -7.16
C PRO A 528 36.18 17.58 -6.50
N ALA A 529 37.43 17.96 -6.25
CA ALA A 529 38.29 17.12 -5.40
C ALA A 529 37.73 17.07 -3.98
N TYR A 530 37.81 15.90 -3.34
CA TYR A 530 37.30 15.69 -2.00
C TYR A 530 38.13 14.61 -1.30
N ALA A 531 37.99 14.49 0.01
CA ALA A 531 38.46 13.33 0.75
C ALA A 531 37.28 12.59 1.37
N ILE A 532 37.39 11.27 1.49
CA ILE A 532 36.37 10.40 2.07
C ILE A 532 37.02 9.45 3.08
N ASP A 533 36.34 9.12 4.17
CA ASP A 533 36.86 8.20 5.18
C ASP A 533 37.25 6.86 4.54
N VAL A 534 38.44 6.37 4.90
CA VAL A 534 38.97 5.10 4.40
C VAL A 534 38.09 3.92 4.82
N ALA A 535 37.36 4.02 5.93
CA ALA A 535 36.45 2.98 6.40
C ALA A 535 35.20 3.62 7.05
N PRO A 536 34.10 2.87 7.26
CA PRO A 536 32.94 3.36 7.99
C PRO A 536 33.30 3.84 9.41
N VAL A 537 32.50 4.77 9.96
CA VAL A 537 32.69 5.26 11.32
C VAL A 537 32.56 4.12 12.32
N THR A 538 33.53 3.97 13.22
CA THR A 538 33.56 2.88 14.20
C THR A 538 32.78 3.20 15.46
N ASN A 539 32.44 2.16 16.24
CA ASN A 539 31.84 2.35 17.56
C ASN A 539 32.75 3.17 18.50
N ALA A 540 34.08 2.98 18.45
CA ALA A 540 35.02 3.75 19.26
C ALA A 540 35.01 5.25 18.90
N GLN A 541 35.00 5.57 17.61
CA GLN A 541 34.90 6.94 17.13
C GLN A 541 33.57 7.58 17.53
N TYR A 542 32.46 6.84 17.39
CA TYR A 542 31.14 7.33 17.81
C TYR A 542 31.03 7.50 19.34
N ALA A 543 31.69 6.65 20.13
CA ALA A 543 31.74 6.78 21.59
C ALA A 543 32.48 8.06 22.00
N GLU A 544 33.55 8.41 21.30
CA GLU A 544 34.27 9.66 21.50
C GLU A 544 33.39 10.88 21.17
N PHE A 545 32.64 10.82 20.06
CA PHE A 545 31.64 11.83 19.72
C PHE A 545 30.63 12.05 20.86
N LEU A 546 30.02 10.97 21.36
CA LEU A 546 29.05 11.08 22.47
C LEU A 546 29.70 11.65 23.74
N ARG A 547 30.94 11.26 24.03
CA ARG A 547 31.69 11.71 25.20
C ARG A 547 32.00 13.22 25.14
N VAL A 548 32.45 13.71 23.98
CA VAL A 548 32.91 15.09 23.78
C VAL A 548 31.76 16.03 23.46
N ALA A 549 30.94 15.70 22.47
CA ALA A 549 29.84 16.55 22.00
C ALA A 549 28.63 16.53 22.96
N ARG A 550 28.56 15.53 23.86
CA ARG A 550 27.38 15.28 24.71
C ARG A 550 26.09 15.14 23.92
N TYR A 551 26.20 14.63 22.70
CA TYR A 551 25.07 14.46 21.79
C TYR A 551 24.02 13.52 22.39
N ARG A 552 22.76 13.92 22.27
CA ARG A 552 21.59 13.09 22.56
C ARG A 552 20.57 13.36 21.47
N PRO A 553 20.09 12.33 20.75
CA PRO A 553 19.02 12.54 19.79
C PRO A 553 17.74 12.93 20.52
N ARG A 554 16.88 13.67 19.83
CA ARG A 554 15.55 14.05 20.34
C ARG A 554 14.70 12.84 20.71
N HIS A 555 14.79 11.80 19.88
CA HIS A 555 14.11 10.52 20.02
C HIS A 555 15.16 9.43 20.20
N THR A 556 15.07 8.63 21.27
CA THR A 556 16.09 7.65 21.66
C THR A 556 15.76 6.22 21.23
N GLU A 557 14.60 5.99 20.64
CA GLU A 557 14.12 4.68 20.25
C GLU A 557 15.08 4.04 19.26
N ASN A 558 15.49 2.81 19.56
CA ASN A 558 16.51 2.06 18.85
C ASN A 558 17.86 2.79 18.67
N PHE A 559 18.11 3.94 19.29
CA PHE A 559 19.40 4.64 19.19
C PHE A 559 20.50 3.81 19.83
N LEU A 560 21.48 3.39 19.03
CA LEU A 560 22.55 2.51 19.45
C LEU A 560 22.03 1.29 20.23
N LYS A 561 20.91 0.69 19.80
CA LYS A 561 20.20 -0.39 20.52
C LYS A 561 21.11 -1.54 20.98
N HIS A 562 22.15 -1.83 20.21
CA HIS A 562 23.14 -2.86 20.48
C HIS A 562 24.16 -2.53 21.59
N TRP A 563 24.28 -1.28 22.02
CA TRP A 563 25.19 -0.85 23.08
C TRP A 563 24.62 -1.20 24.45
N VAL A 564 25.50 -1.57 25.38
CA VAL A 564 25.13 -1.93 26.75
C VAL A 564 25.66 -0.86 27.68
N ASP A 565 24.81 -0.32 28.55
CA ASP A 565 25.13 0.77 29.48
C ASP A 565 25.80 1.99 28.82
N GLY A 566 25.37 2.30 27.59
CA GLY A 566 25.90 3.42 26.81
C GLY A 566 27.32 3.24 26.30
N LYS A 567 27.80 1.99 26.21
CA LYS A 567 29.13 1.65 25.70
C LYS A 567 29.06 0.71 24.49
N PRO A 568 30.03 0.80 23.56
CA PRO A 568 30.23 -0.21 22.53
C PRO A 568 30.22 -1.62 23.11
N PRO A 569 29.67 -2.63 22.41
CA PRO A 569 29.83 -4.02 22.79
C PRO A 569 31.33 -4.37 22.83
N GLY A 570 31.77 -5.07 23.87
CA GLY A 570 33.17 -5.43 24.03
C GLY A 570 33.69 -6.26 22.84
N GLY A 571 34.85 -5.88 22.31
CA GLY A 571 35.45 -6.50 21.12
C GLY A 571 34.86 -6.02 19.79
N LYS A 572 33.93 -5.05 19.82
CA LYS A 572 33.34 -4.42 18.62
C LYS A 572 33.64 -2.93 18.53
N GLU A 573 34.66 -2.46 19.23
CA GLU A 573 35.11 -1.06 19.21
C GLU A 573 35.47 -0.61 17.78
N ASP A 574 36.13 -1.48 17.02
CA ASP A 574 36.54 -1.22 15.62
C ASP A 574 35.51 -1.70 14.58
N HIS A 575 34.31 -2.10 14.99
CA HIS A 575 33.21 -2.42 14.08
C HIS A 575 32.46 -1.14 13.67
N PRO A 576 31.79 -1.12 12.51
CA PRO A 576 30.98 0.02 12.10
C PRO A 576 29.89 0.30 13.12
N VAL A 577 29.67 1.58 13.44
CA VAL A 577 28.50 1.99 14.22
C VAL A 577 27.24 1.78 13.39
N VAL A 578 26.22 1.18 14.01
CA VAL A 578 24.89 0.93 13.44
C VAL A 578 23.82 1.41 14.41
N TYR A 579 22.53 1.26 14.07
CA TYR A 579 21.43 1.80 14.87
C TYR A 579 21.51 3.33 15.03
N VAL A 580 21.88 4.00 13.94
CA VAL A 580 21.96 5.46 13.81
C VAL A 580 21.11 5.91 12.61
N SER A 581 20.32 6.97 12.78
CA SER A 581 19.53 7.57 11.71
C SER A 581 20.42 8.43 10.81
N LEU A 582 19.88 8.91 9.68
CA LEU A 582 20.56 9.89 8.84
C LEU A 582 20.89 11.18 9.63
N ASP A 583 20.01 11.62 10.52
CA ASP A 583 20.23 12.80 11.34
C ASP A 583 21.28 12.57 12.44
N ASP A 584 21.34 11.37 13.02
CA ASP A 584 22.39 10.99 13.97
C ASP A 584 23.77 10.97 13.26
N ALA A 585 23.82 10.50 12.01
CA ALA A 585 25.02 10.49 11.17
C ALA A 585 25.47 11.91 10.78
N ARG A 586 24.53 12.78 10.38
CA ARG A 586 24.78 14.21 10.11
C ARG A 586 25.34 14.93 11.34
N ALA A 587 24.80 14.66 12.53
CA ALA A 587 25.27 15.27 13.78
C ALA A 587 26.72 14.86 14.10
N TYR A 588 27.06 13.57 13.92
CA TYR A 588 28.45 13.11 14.06
C TYR A 588 29.37 13.79 13.02
N ALA A 589 28.96 13.80 11.75
CA ALA A 589 29.77 14.36 10.67
C ALA A 589 30.08 15.84 10.93
N GLN A 590 29.06 16.61 11.33
CA GLN A 590 29.22 18.02 11.68
C GLN A 590 30.19 18.22 12.86
N TRP A 591 30.08 17.41 13.92
CA TRP A 591 31.02 17.46 15.05
C TRP A 591 32.46 17.13 14.62
N ALA A 592 32.63 16.16 13.73
CA ALA A 592 33.93 15.78 13.19
C ALA A 592 34.50 16.80 12.19
N GLY A 593 33.77 17.88 11.87
CA GLY A 593 34.16 18.84 10.84
C GLY A 593 34.08 18.27 9.41
N LYS A 594 33.17 17.31 9.20
CA LYS A 594 32.95 16.57 7.95
C LYS A 594 31.47 16.69 7.51
N ALA A 595 31.11 16.00 6.43
CA ALA A 595 29.74 15.80 5.96
C ALA A 595 29.49 14.33 5.59
N ILE A 596 28.24 13.95 5.35
CA ILE A 596 27.90 12.65 4.74
C ILE A 596 28.19 12.74 3.23
N PRO A 597 28.80 11.74 2.58
CA PRO A 597 29.06 11.77 1.14
C PRO A 597 27.76 11.77 0.33
N THR A 598 27.75 12.44 -0.82
CA THR A 598 26.69 12.25 -1.81
C THR A 598 26.76 10.84 -2.41
N GLU A 599 25.70 10.39 -3.08
CA GLU A 599 25.68 9.11 -3.79
C GLU A 599 26.80 9.02 -4.84
N GLU A 600 27.04 10.12 -5.56
CA GLU A 600 28.06 10.28 -6.58
C GLU A 600 29.47 10.17 -6.01
N GLN A 601 29.73 10.86 -4.89
CA GLN A 601 31.01 10.78 -4.18
C GLN A 601 31.25 9.35 -3.72
N TRP A 602 30.28 8.75 -3.04
CA TRP A 602 30.40 7.37 -2.54
C TRP A 602 30.70 6.39 -3.68
N GLN A 603 29.93 6.45 -4.78
CA GLN A 603 30.11 5.52 -5.90
C GLN A 603 31.47 5.71 -6.56
N TYR A 604 31.91 6.95 -6.81
CA TYR A 604 33.20 7.19 -7.44
C TYR A 604 34.37 6.68 -6.58
N ALA A 605 34.29 6.89 -5.26
CA ALA A 605 35.26 6.35 -4.31
C ALA A 605 35.29 4.80 -4.28
N ALA A 606 34.15 4.15 -4.56
CA ALA A 606 34.02 2.70 -4.62
C ALA A 606 34.58 2.11 -5.92
N GLN A 607 34.19 2.67 -7.07
CA GLN A 607 34.41 2.07 -8.38
C GLN A 607 35.71 2.54 -9.08
N GLY A 608 36.24 3.70 -8.68
CA GLY A 608 37.40 4.32 -9.32
C GLY A 608 37.16 4.80 -10.76
N PRO A 609 38.20 5.33 -11.43
CA PRO A 609 38.10 5.81 -12.81
C PRO A 609 37.72 4.72 -13.83
N ALA A 610 38.01 3.45 -13.52
CA ALA A 610 37.68 2.30 -14.36
C ALA A 610 36.23 1.83 -14.22
N ALA A 611 35.42 2.45 -13.36
CA ALA A 611 34.04 2.08 -13.09
C ALA A 611 33.85 0.59 -12.75
N LEU A 612 34.72 0.07 -11.87
CA LEU A 612 34.71 -1.34 -11.48
C LEU A 612 33.39 -1.72 -10.81
N LYS A 613 32.81 -2.86 -11.21
CA LYS A 613 31.53 -3.36 -10.67
C LYS A 613 31.58 -3.66 -9.17
N TYR A 614 32.69 -4.19 -8.69
CA TYR A 614 33.02 -4.33 -7.27
C TYR A 614 34.32 -3.57 -6.99
N PRO A 615 34.59 -3.16 -5.73
CA PRO A 615 35.77 -2.36 -5.42
C PRO A 615 37.11 -2.98 -5.89
N TRP A 616 37.15 -4.31 -6.02
CA TRP A 616 38.32 -5.09 -6.45
C TRP A 616 38.28 -5.60 -7.91
N GLY A 617 37.17 -5.42 -8.65
CA GLY A 617 37.06 -5.90 -10.03
C GLY A 617 35.64 -6.22 -10.49
N GLU A 618 35.52 -6.99 -11.57
CA GLU A 618 34.23 -7.24 -12.24
C GLU A 618 33.41 -8.40 -11.64
N VAL A 619 34.05 -9.26 -10.85
CA VAL A 619 33.46 -10.48 -10.31
C VAL A 619 33.48 -10.43 -8.78
N MET A 620 32.38 -10.89 -8.17
CA MET A 620 32.32 -11.06 -6.72
C MET A 620 33.26 -12.18 -6.30
N GLU A 621 34.19 -11.90 -5.39
CA GLU A 621 35.17 -12.89 -4.90
C GLU A 621 34.94 -13.14 -3.40
N PRO A 622 34.91 -14.41 -2.95
CA PRO A 622 34.84 -14.74 -1.53
C PRO A 622 35.99 -14.14 -0.74
N GLY A 623 35.73 -13.70 0.50
CA GLY A 623 36.76 -13.16 1.40
C GLY A 623 37.28 -11.77 1.01
N ARG A 624 36.59 -11.05 0.11
CA ARG A 624 36.87 -9.63 -0.17
C ARG A 624 35.98 -8.66 0.62
N CYS A 625 34.91 -9.14 1.23
CA CYS A 625 34.05 -8.34 2.10
C CYS A 625 33.31 -9.23 3.10
N ASN A 626 32.64 -8.63 4.07
CA ASN A 626 31.69 -9.34 4.92
C ASN A 626 30.37 -9.55 4.16
N GLY A 627 30.16 -10.76 3.66
CA GLY A 627 28.96 -11.18 2.93
C GLY A 627 27.87 -11.78 3.79
N GLY A 628 28.09 -11.87 5.11
CA GLY A 628 27.18 -12.48 6.07
C GLY A 628 27.68 -13.78 6.68
N GLU A 629 28.87 -14.26 6.28
CA GLU A 629 29.46 -15.51 6.78
C GLU A 629 29.71 -15.50 8.29
N THR A 630 29.84 -14.30 8.87
CA THR A 630 30.06 -14.08 10.30
C THR A 630 28.75 -13.92 11.11
N GLY A 631 27.61 -13.72 10.43
CA GLY A 631 26.32 -13.46 11.07
C GLY A 631 26.20 -12.10 11.78
N THR A 632 27.20 -11.23 11.67
CA THR A 632 27.24 -9.89 12.29
C THR A 632 28.14 -8.97 11.47
N THR A 633 28.25 -7.69 11.84
CA THR A 633 29.31 -6.81 11.34
C THR A 633 30.70 -7.34 11.70
N THR A 634 31.71 -6.96 10.92
CA THR A 634 33.15 -7.19 11.17
C THR A 634 33.88 -5.88 11.43
N SER A 635 35.10 -5.95 11.96
CA SER A 635 36.02 -4.79 12.02
C SER A 635 36.15 -4.14 10.65
N VAL A 636 36.17 -2.81 10.61
CA VAL A 636 36.14 -2.00 9.38
C VAL A 636 37.39 -2.14 8.50
N THR A 637 38.42 -2.83 8.99
CA THR A 637 39.65 -3.14 8.23
C THR A 637 39.88 -4.63 8.00
N ALA A 638 38.87 -5.48 8.23
CA ALA A 638 39.00 -6.93 8.17
C ALA A 638 39.34 -7.47 6.76
N PHE A 639 39.03 -6.73 5.71
CA PHE A 639 39.19 -7.16 4.31
C PHE A 639 40.15 -6.24 3.53
N PRO A 640 41.48 -6.30 3.77
CA PRO A 640 42.47 -5.46 3.08
C PRO A 640 42.53 -5.69 1.57
N ASN A 641 42.19 -6.90 1.13
CA ASN A 641 42.10 -7.26 -0.26
C ASN A 641 40.79 -6.76 -0.93
N GLY A 642 39.82 -6.29 -0.15
CA GLY A 642 38.54 -5.76 -0.62
C GLY A 642 38.51 -4.26 -0.87
N ARG A 643 39.65 -3.58 -0.71
CA ARG A 643 39.71 -2.12 -0.80
C ARG A 643 39.42 -1.63 -2.21
N SER A 644 38.75 -0.49 -2.31
CA SER A 644 38.53 0.21 -3.58
C SER A 644 39.84 0.67 -4.24
N PRO A 645 39.81 1.13 -5.50
CA PRO A 645 41.00 1.67 -6.16
C PRO A 645 41.64 2.87 -5.43
N PHE A 646 40.86 3.56 -4.59
CA PHE A 646 41.32 4.66 -3.74
C PHE A 646 41.67 4.21 -2.31
N GLY A 647 41.61 2.91 -2.01
CA GLY A 647 41.98 2.35 -0.72
C GLY A 647 40.85 2.35 0.32
N CYS A 648 39.59 2.55 -0.06
CA CYS A 648 38.47 2.52 0.89
C CYS A 648 38.03 1.08 1.19
N TYR A 649 37.93 0.72 2.47
CA TYR A 649 37.35 -0.55 2.94
C TYR A 649 35.83 -0.53 2.88
N ASP A 650 35.23 -1.72 2.86
CA ASP A 650 33.80 -1.96 3.05
C ASP A 650 32.87 -1.14 2.15
N MET A 651 33.34 -0.78 0.95
CA MET A 651 32.49 -0.20 -0.11
C MET A 651 31.55 -1.25 -0.75
N CYS A 652 31.48 -2.46 -0.17
CA CYS A 652 30.64 -3.57 -0.57
C CYS A 652 30.46 -4.48 0.67
N GLY A 653 29.22 -4.76 1.07
CA GLY A 653 28.93 -5.59 2.26
C GLY A 653 29.17 -4.88 3.59
N ASN A 654 29.30 -5.65 4.68
CA ASN A 654 29.35 -5.20 6.07
C ASN A 654 28.10 -4.40 6.52
N VAL A 655 27.96 -3.13 6.15
CA VAL A 655 26.78 -2.30 6.47
C VAL A 655 26.38 -1.45 5.27
N TRP A 656 25.08 -1.23 5.11
CA TRP A 656 24.57 -0.18 4.24
C TRP A 656 25.09 1.16 4.73
N GLU A 657 25.39 2.08 3.82
CA GLU A 657 25.90 3.40 4.18
C GLU A 657 24.91 4.50 3.80
N TRP A 658 24.60 5.36 4.76
CA TRP A 658 23.87 6.60 4.54
C TRP A 658 24.61 7.48 3.52
N THR A 659 23.84 8.13 2.64
CA THR A 659 24.36 9.15 1.72
C THR A 659 23.53 10.43 1.85
N GLU A 660 24.10 11.56 1.46
CA GLU A 660 23.43 12.87 1.45
C GLU A 660 22.55 12.99 0.19
N SER A 661 21.58 12.07 0.08
CA SER A 661 20.70 11.86 -1.07
C SER A 661 19.25 11.69 -0.62
N GLU A 662 18.85 12.57 0.29
CA GLU A 662 17.50 12.61 0.82
C GLU A 662 16.53 13.33 -0.13
N ARG A 663 15.31 12.80 -0.25
CA ARG A 663 14.27 13.28 -1.16
C ARG A 663 12.89 13.24 -0.52
N THR A 664 11.99 14.11 -0.98
CA THR A 664 10.60 14.18 -0.56
C THR A 664 9.66 14.57 -1.69
N ASP A 665 8.42 14.09 -1.64
CA ASP A 665 7.29 14.55 -2.47
C ASP A 665 6.20 15.26 -1.62
N GLY A 666 6.52 15.57 -0.37
CA GLY A 666 5.60 16.13 0.64
C GLY A 666 4.61 15.13 1.25
N ARG A 667 4.72 13.83 0.93
CA ARG A 667 3.96 12.73 1.54
C ARG A 667 4.88 11.62 2.03
N THR A 668 5.93 11.34 1.28
CA THR A 668 6.94 10.32 1.53
C THR A 668 8.31 10.98 1.54
N ARG A 669 9.15 10.59 2.51
CA ARG A 669 10.58 10.88 2.51
C ARG A 669 11.37 9.60 2.26
N PHE A 670 12.49 9.71 1.58
CA PHE A 670 13.41 8.59 1.38
C PHE A 670 14.85 9.07 1.19
N CYS A 671 15.79 8.16 1.41
CA CYS A 671 17.20 8.37 1.13
C CYS A 671 17.72 7.22 0.25
N MET A 672 18.78 7.49 -0.51
CA MET A 672 19.54 6.44 -1.18
C MET A 672 20.60 5.91 -0.23
N VAL A 673 20.71 4.59 -0.10
CA VAL A 673 21.79 3.92 0.66
C VAL A 673 22.62 3.03 -0.26
N ARG A 674 23.89 2.83 0.08
CA ARG A 674 24.90 2.22 -0.78
C ARG A 674 25.68 1.09 -0.09
N GLY A 675 26.39 0.28 -0.87
CA GLY A 675 27.30 -0.77 -0.39
C GLY A 675 26.68 -2.14 -0.14
N GLY A 676 25.39 -2.20 0.22
CA GLY A 676 24.81 -3.45 0.71
C GLY A 676 25.15 -3.71 2.17
N SER A 677 24.76 -4.85 2.74
CA SER A 677 25.12 -5.20 4.12
C SER A 677 25.48 -6.67 4.26
N HIS A 678 25.96 -7.08 5.43
CA HIS A 678 26.18 -8.50 5.75
C HIS A 678 24.88 -9.31 5.90
N TYR A 679 23.71 -8.66 5.95
CA TYR A 679 22.43 -9.33 6.20
C TYR A 679 21.57 -9.40 4.93
N THR A 680 20.89 -10.53 4.74
CA THR A 680 19.87 -10.70 3.70
C THR A 680 18.72 -11.54 4.24
N ALA A 681 17.53 -10.94 4.39
CA ALA A 681 16.32 -11.69 4.65
C ALA A 681 15.96 -12.59 3.44
N GLN A 682 15.58 -13.83 3.69
CA GLN A 682 15.31 -14.83 2.65
C GLN A 682 13.87 -15.36 2.70
N GLY A 683 13.42 -16.01 1.63
CA GLY A 683 12.09 -16.65 1.58
C GLY A 683 10.96 -15.78 1.02
N SER A 684 11.18 -14.47 0.85
CA SER A 684 10.24 -13.57 0.18
C SER A 684 10.96 -12.56 -0.70
N HIS A 685 10.33 -12.20 -1.83
CA HIS A 685 10.83 -11.16 -2.74
C HIS A 685 10.45 -9.74 -2.27
N TRP A 686 9.52 -9.64 -1.30
CA TRP A 686 9.07 -8.37 -0.73
C TRP A 686 10.11 -7.71 0.16
N TYR A 687 11.09 -8.45 0.70
CA TYR A 687 12.13 -7.82 1.51
C TYR A 687 12.93 -6.78 0.74
N MET A 688 13.36 -5.75 1.46
CA MET A 688 14.37 -4.81 1.03
C MET A 688 15.59 -5.57 0.51
N ASP A 689 16.27 -5.00 -0.47
CA ASP A 689 17.56 -5.51 -0.90
C ASP A 689 18.53 -5.62 0.30
N GLY A 690 19.13 -6.80 0.48
CA GLY A 690 20.20 -7.06 1.44
C GLY A 690 21.48 -7.60 0.76
N GLY A 691 22.46 -8.00 1.56
CA GLY A 691 23.69 -8.63 1.07
C GLY A 691 24.67 -7.63 0.46
N PRO A 692 25.91 -8.06 0.13
CA PRO A 692 26.87 -7.22 -0.58
C PRO A 692 26.34 -6.79 -1.94
N ARG A 693 26.60 -5.54 -2.31
CA ARG A 693 26.10 -4.97 -3.57
C ARG A 693 27.20 -4.40 -4.45
N PRO A 694 27.03 -4.48 -5.79
CA PRO A 694 27.88 -3.77 -6.73
C PRO A 694 28.02 -2.30 -6.40
N THR A 695 29.15 -1.71 -6.80
CA THR A 695 29.48 -0.30 -6.58
C THR A 695 28.49 0.65 -7.23
N ASP A 696 27.76 0.21 -8.26
CA ASP A 696 26.75 0.97 -9.00
C ASP A 696 25.31 0.76 -8.48
N PHE A 697 25.11 -0.12 -7.49
CA PHE A 697 23.78 -0.42 -6.95
C PHE A 697 23.34 0.59 -5.89
N SER A 698 22.08 1.03 -6.01
CA SER A 698 21.43 1.95 -5.09
C SER A 698 20.13 1.36 -4.55
N ALA A 699 19.90 1.49 -3.24
CA ALA A 699 18.62 1.13 -2.63
C ALA A 699 17.87 2.37 -2.19
N LYS A 700 16.60 2.48 -2.60
CA LYS A 700 15.66 3.48 -2.08
C LYS A 700 15.18 3.04 -0.70
N PHE A 701 15.61 3.75 0.34
CA PHE A 701 15.22 3.50 1.72
C PHE A 701 14.21 4.56 2.17
N LEU A 702 12.96 4.15 2.43
CA LEU A 702 11.94 5.08 2.91
C LEU A 702 12.25 5.50 4.36
N LEU A 703 12.24 6.81 4.60
CA LEU A 703 12.43 7.41 5.92
C LEU A 703 11.07 7.58 6.58
N LEU A 704 10.84 6.82 7.65
CA LEU A 704 9.55 6.80 8.33
C LEU A 704 9.59 7.66 9.58
N TRP A 705 10.50 7.31 10.49
CA TRP A 705 10.79 8.03 11.72
C TRP A 705 12.06 7.42 12.35
N PRO A 706 12.82 8.17 13.17
CA PRO A 706 14.13 7.75 13.66
C PRO A 706 14.20 6.36 14.31
N GLY A 707 13.21 5.97 15.11
CA GLY A 707 13.20 4.64 15.75
C GLY A 707 13.06 3.48 14.77
N LEU A 708 12.38 3.67 13.64
CA LEU A 708 12.41 2.67 12.57
C LEU A 708 13.67 2.80 11.73
N ASP A 709 14.06 4.01 11.34
CA ASP A 709 15.17 4.27 10.41
C ASP A 709 16.53 3.78 10.93
N ARG A 710 16.70 3.71 12.26
CA ARG A 710 17.87 3.11 12.91
C ARG A 710 17.84 1.59 12.77
N CYS A 711 18.62 1.08 11.82
CA CYS A 711 18.72 -0.36 11.54
C CYS A 711 20.02 -0.96 12.05
N ALA A 712 20.01 -2.25 12.35
CA ALA A 712 21.19 -3.02 12.78
C ALA A 712 22.28 -3.15 11.71
N THR A 713 21.97 -2.77 10.47
CA THR A 713 22.74 -3.05 9.25
C THR A 713 23.05 -1.78 8.46
N ILE A 714 22.65 -0.60 8.95
CA ILE A 714 22.91 0.69 8.32
C ILE A 714 23.83 1.51 9.23
N GLY A 715 24.99 1.89 8.68
CA GLY A 715 25.96 2.80 9.26
C GLY A 715 26.26 3.93 8.28
N PHE A 716 27.45 4.53 8.38
CA PHE A 716 27.86 5.62 7.50
C PHE A 716 29.37 5.84 7.51
N ARG A 717 29.84 6.64 6.56
CA ARG A 717 31.17 7.23 6.53
C ARG A 717 31.07 8.72 6.23
N CYS A 718 32.14 9.48 6.45
CA CYS A 718 32.14 10.91 6.18
C CYS A 718 33.04 11.30 4.99
N ALA A 719 32.79 12.49 4.46
CA ALA A 719 33.56 13.13 3.40
C ALA A 719 33.73 14.64 3.67
N VAL A 720 34.67 15.25 2.97
CA VAL A 720 35.04 16.68 3.06
C VAL A 720 35.46 17.18 1.69
N LEU A 721 35.12 18.42 1.36
CA LEU A 721 35.60 19.04 0.12
C LEU A 721 37.04 19.52 0.29
N LEU A 722 37.83 19.42 -0.77
CA LEU A 722 39.17 19.98 -0.85
C LEU A 722 39.14 21.27 -1.67
N GLU A 723 39.97 22.24 -1.28
CA GLU A 723 40.20 23.47 -2.05
C GLU A 723 40.80 23.22 -3.43
#